data_AF-A0A9D3V9M5-F1
#
_entry.id   AF-A0A9D3V9M5-F1
#
_cell.length_a   1.000
_cell.length_b   1.000
_cell.length_c   1.000
_cell.angle_alpha   90.00
_cell.angle_beta   90.00
_cell.angle_gamma   90.00
#
_symmetry.space_group_name_H-M   'P 1'
#
loop_
_entity.id
_entity.type
_entity.pdbx_description
1 polymer ?
#
loop_
_entity_poly.entity_id
_entity_poly.type
_entity_poly.pdbx_seq_one_letter_code
_entity_poly.pdbx_strand_id
1 'polypeptide(L)'
;MWRSLLKQACNTHKSKFVPESCTSSLSSSSSTGFCQTSAFINKFRPSKATKDGFSGCPILGFRENYVFPSQKDCLGRFGFSHSGNPLTFSGKFWNFKGYASAAEAIVSNEDDLSGSEEINESVEAMIKEEKKESFSKQPKIMVGGMGVAKYNTLKRRQIKIETEAWEEAAKEYQELIADMCEQKLAPNLPYVKSLFLGWFEPLRDSIAAEQEVCKGNFKISHAAYFNELSADMMAVVTMHKLMGLLMTNTAGTGGIRVVQAACQIGEAIENEARIQKFLEKTKKKNTTDKKSATESEPETTEQGKLAKNEEKLRKKVTQLMKKQKVHQVREIVKGRDTSKPWGQEAHVKVGCRLIQLLMENAYIQPPVDQIGDGPPDIRPAFVHALKNVIKDGNKGSRRYGVIECDPLVRKGLEKTAKHMVIPYMPMLVPPQNWTGYDQGAYLFLPSYVMRTHGAKQQRETVKRTPRKQLEPVFEALDTLGNTKWRINRRILGVVDRIWANGGRLADLVDREDVPLPVEPDTEDGTEIRKWKWKVKAVKKENNERHSQRCDVELKLAVARKMKDEVGFYYPHNLDFRGRAYPMHPYLNHLGSDLCRGVLEFAEGRPLGKSGLRWLKIHLANLYAGGVDKLSYEGRVEFTESHLDDIFDSADRPLEGKRWWLSAEDPFQCLAACINLSEALRSSTPEATISHMPVHQDGSCNGLQHYAALGRDKLGAAAVNLVTGDKPADVYSGIAARVLDIMKRDAQEDPATNPNALHARLLINQVDRKLVKQTVMTSVYGVTYVGARDQIKRRLKERGAIADDTQLFVASCYAARTTLTALGEMFQAARSIMGWLGECAKVIASENQPVRWVTPLGLPVVQPYRQLGRHLIKTSLQVLTLQRETDKVMVKRQRTAFPPNFVHSLDGSHMMMTAVACKKAGLNFAGVHDSYWTHACDVDEMNRILREKFVELYEAPILENLLESFQKAFPSLNFPPLPERGNFDLREVLESPYFFN
;
A
#
# COMPACT_ATOMS: atom_id res chain seq x y z
N MET A 1 -22.94 -6.26 36.93
CA MET A 1 -24.16 -5.71 36.28
C MET A 1 -24.53 -6.49 35.02
N TRP A 2 -23.82 -6.36 33.89
CA TRP A 2 -24.13 -6.99 32.59
C TRP A 2 -24.51 -8.49 32.63
N ARG A 3 -23.78 -9.35 33.36
CA ARG A 3 -24.11 -10.79 33.51
C ARG A 3 -25.50 -11.09 34.12
N SER A 4 -26.17 -10.10 34.73
CA SER A 4 -27.54 -10.22 35.25
C SER A 4 -28.60 -9.97 34.18
N LEU A 5 -28.40 -8.95 33.35
CA LEU A 5 -29.37 -8.53 32.32
C LEU A 5 -29.51 -9.59 31.21
N LEU A 6 -28.39 -10.21 30.79
CA LEU A 6 -28.40 -11.31 29.83
C LEU A 6 -29.22 -12.52 30.31
N LYS A 7 -29.31 -12.78 31.62
CA LYS A 7 -30.14 -13.86 32.16
C LYS A 7 -31.64 -13.56 32.09
N GLN A 8 -32.06 -12.29 32.13
CA GLN A 8 -33.47 -11.93 31.95
C GLN A 8 -33.89 -12.00 30.48
N ALA A 9 -33.06 -11.50 29.56
CA ALA A 9 -33.36 -11.51 28.12
C ALA A 9 -33.50 -12.92 27.52
N CYS A 10 -32.74 -13.92 28.00
CA CYS A 10 -32.81 -15.28 27.46
C CYS A 10 -34.10 -16.06 27.82
N ASN A 11 -34.92 -15.60 28.75
CA ASN A 11 -36.13 -16.32 29.19
C ASN A 11 -37.41 -15.97 28.42
N THR A 12 -37.45 -14.85 27.67
CA THR A 12 -38.68 -14.38 27.01
C THR A 12 -38.90 -14.94 25.60
N HIS A 13 -37.89 -15.52 24.93
CA HIS A 13 -38.01 -16.05 23.56
C HIS A 13 -38.06 -17.59 23.48
N LYS A 14 -39.13 -18.19 24.03
CA LYS A 14 -39.49 -19.61 23.81
C LYS A 14 -40.99 -19.86 23.60
N SER A 15 -41.61 -19.15 22.65
CA SER A 15 -42.93 -19.52 22.10
C SER A 15 -42.80 -19.95 20.64
N LYS A 16 -43.29 -21.14 20.28
CA LYS A 16 -43.31 -21.63 18.90
C LYS A 16 -44.38 -20.88 18.09
N PHE A 17 -44.01 -20.32 16.95
CA PHE A 17 -45.01 -19.86 15.97
C PHE A 17 -45.42 -21.02 15.05
N VAL A 18 -46.71 -21.32 15.03
CA VAL A 18 -47.38 -22.13 14.01
C VAL A 18 -48.16 -21.16 13.13
N PRO A 19 -48.11 -21.26 11.79
CA PRO A 19 -48.85 -20.36 10.91
C PRO A 19 -50.28 -20.87 10.69
N GLU A 20 -51.25 -20.31 11.42
CA GLU A 20 -52.66 -20.50 11.08
C GLU A 20 -53.16 -19.40 10.13
N SER A 21 -53.99 -19.82 9.17
CA SER A 21 -54.65 -18.96 8.20
C SER A 21 -56.11 -18.71 8.59
N CYS A 22 -56.55 -17.46 8.67
CA CYS A 22 -57.97 -17.11 8.78
C CYS A 22 -58.33 -15.90 7.92
N THR A 23 -59.58 -15.84 7.48
CA THR A 23 -60.09 -14.87 6.51
C THR A 23 -61.36 -14.16 7.00
N SER A 24 -61.32 -12.84 7.06
CA SER A 24 -62.44 -11.89 7.16
C SER A 24 -61.86 -10.50 6.79
N SER A 25 -62.44 -9.63 5.97
CA SER A 25 -63.84 -9.15 5.83
C SER A 25 -64.32 -8.40 7.09
N LEU A 26 -64.89 -7.17 7.03
CA LEU A 26 -65.33 -6.37 5.87
C LEU A 26 -65.46 -4.87 6.23
N SER A 27 -65.60 -3.98 5.22
CA SER A 27 -66.00 -2.55 5.31
C SER A 27 -64.95 -1.59 5.94
N SER A 28 -64.86 -0.29 5.63
CA SER A 28 -65.54 0.60 4.64
C SER A 28 -64.59 1.83 4.37
N SER A 29 -64.80 2.82 3.49
CA SER A 29 -65.81 3.13 2.46
C SER A 29 -65.25 4.18 1.47
N SER A 30 -65.45 4.04 0.15
CA SER A 30 -65.35 5.16 -0.81
C SER A 30 -66.01 4.81 -2.16
N SER A 31 -66.89 5.66 -2.67
CA SER A 31 -67.70 5.42 -3.88
C SER A 31 -67.54 6.55 -4.92
N THR A 32 -67.73 6.21 -6.20
CA THR A 32 -68.10 7.11 -7.34
C THR A 32 -67.17 8.30 -7.68
N GLY A 33 -66.96 8.69 -8.95
CA GLY A 33 -67.38 8.09 -10.22
C GLY A 33 -67.41 9.12 -11.37
N PHE A 34 -67.00 8.71 -12.58
CA PHE A 34 -66.99 9.50 -13.83
C PHE A 34 -66.02 10.73 -13.86
N CYS A 35 -65.59 11.26 -15.01
CA CYS A 35 -66.05 11.03 -16.39
C CYS A 35 -64.93 10.93 -17.46
N GLN A 36 -65.29 10.28 -18.58
CA GLN A 36 -64.80 10.30 -19.97
C GLN A 36 -63.51 11.09 -20.32
N THR A 37 -62.45 10.51 -20.89
CA THR A 37 -62.25 9.83 -22.20
C THR A 37 -62.30 10.71 -23.46
N SER A 38 -61.17 10.76 -24.18
CA SER A 38 -61.11 10.92 -25.65
C SER A 38 -60.07 9.93 -26.20
N ALA A 39 -60.47 9.05 -27.12
CA ALA A 39 -59.58 8.04 -27.69
C ALA A 39 -58.94 8.51 -29.00
N PHE A 40 -57.76 7.97 -29.33
CA PHE A 40 -57.44 7.69 -30.72
C PHE A 40 -56.66 6.38 -30.86
N ILE A 41 -57.04 5.59 -31.87
CA ILE A 41 -56.46 4.28 -32.18
C ILE A 41 -55.40 4.46 -33.26
N ASN A 42 -54.26 3.78 -33.13
CA ASN A 42 -53.65 3.19 -34.32
C ASN A 42 -52.90 1.89 -34.02
N LYS A 43 -53.12 0.89 -34.89
CA LYS A 43 -52.47 -0.43 -34.85
C LYS A 43 -51.21 -0.37 -35.72
N PHE A 44 -50.16 -1.10 -35.36
CA PHE A 44 -49.33 -1.77 -36.38
C PHE A 44 -48.81 -3.12 -35.87
N ARG A 45 -48.85 -4.12 -36.76
CA ARG A 45 -48.25 -5.47 -36.57
C ARG A 45 -46.87 -5.51 -37.25
N PRO A 46 -45.95 -6.40 -36.80
CA PRO A 46 -44.72 -6.67 -37.53
C PRO A 46 -44.98 -7.49 -38.81
N SER A 47 -44.23 -7.21 -39.88
CA SER A 47 -44.22 -7.94 -41.15
C SER A 47 -42.97 -8.83 -41.30
N LYS A 48 -42.96 -9.73 -42.30
CA LYS A 48 -41.90 -10.71 -42.58
C LYS A 48 -41.34 -10.51 -44.00
N ALA A 49 -40.04 -10.80 -44.18
CA ALA A 49 -39.38 -11.14 -45.45
C ALA A 49 -39.40 -10.02 -46.55
N THR A 50 -38.68 -10.08 -47.68
CA THR A 50 -37.90 -11.16 -48.34
C THR A 50 -36.50 -10.75 -48.82
N LYS A 51 -35.64 -11.77 -48.86
CA LYS A 51 -34.57 -12.14 -49.82
C LYS A 51 -34.34 -11.30 -51.09
N ASP A 52 -33.06 -11.15 -51.44
CA ASP A 52 -32.37 -11.70 -52.64
C ASP A 52 -30.83 -11.62 -52.43
N GLY A 53 -29.94 -12.42 -53.05
CA GLY A 53 -30.12 -13.64 -53.87
C GLY A 53 -28.77 -14.19 -54.42
N PHE A 54 -28.56 -15.52 -54.36
CA PHE A 54 -27.56 -16.33 -55.11
C PHE A 54 -26.03 -16.01 -54.93
N SER A 55 -25.05 -16.90 -55.19
CA SER A 55 -25.01 -18.33 -55.60
C SER A 55 -23.72 -19.03 -55.11
N GLY A 56 -23.69 -20.37 -55.04
CA GLY A 56 -22.43 -21.14 -55.14
C GLY A 56 -22.16 -22.15 -54.02
N CYS A 57 -22.41 -23.44 -54.29
CA CYS A 57 -21.91 -24.59 -53.52
C CYS A 57 -21.82 -25.81 -54.48
N PRO A 58 -20.80 -26.67 -54.38
CA PRO A 58 -20.96 -28.00 -53.75
C PRO A 58 -19.87 -28.23 -52.66
N ILE A 59 -20.09 -28.91 -51.52
CA ILE A 59 -20.67 -30.25 -51.25
C ILE A 59 -19.73 -31.41 -51.61
N LEU A 60 -19.07 -31.97 -50.58
CA LEU A 60 -18.71 -33.38 -50.30
C LEU A 60 -17.64 -33.39 -49.18
N GLY A 61 -17.60 -34.31 -48.20
CA GLY A 61 -18.56 -35.33 -47.79
C GLY A 61 -17.91 -36.50 -47.00
N PHE A 62 -18.55 -36.92 -45.89
CA PHE A 62 -18.39 -38.19 -45.15
C PHE A 62 -17.42 -38.39 -43.94
N ARG A 63 -18.07 -38.76 -42.81
CA ARG A 63 -17.82 -39.83 -41.80
C ARG A 63 -16.58 -39.92 -40.87
N GLU A 64 -16.92 -39.97 -39.57
CA GLU A 64 -16.69 -41.07 -38.59
C GLU A 64 -15.54 -42.09 -38.89
N ASN A 65 -14.57 -42.29 -37.99
CA ASN A 65 -14.71 -43.30 -36.91
C ASN A 65 -13.62 -43.24 -35.79
N TYR A 66 -13.76 -44.15 -34.80
CA TYR A 66 -12.97 -44.36 -33.58
C TYR A 66 -11.48 -44.77 -33.76
N VAL A 67 -10.65 -44.63 -32.70
CA VAL A 67 -9.99 -45.73 -31.91
C VAL A 67 -8.84 -45.21 -31.00
N PHE A 68 -8.67 -45.79 -29.80
CA PHE A 68 -7.50 -45.66 -28.89
C PHE A 68 -6.54 -46.87 -29.06
N PRO A 69 -5.20 -46.69 -29.01
CA PRO A 69 -4.41 -47.04 -27.80
C PRO A 69 -3.25 -46.04 -27.53
N SER A 70 -2.49 -45.99 -26.41
CA SER A 70 -2.18 -46.89 -25.27
C SER A 70 -0.93 -47.79 -25.38
N GLN A 71 0.26 -47.23 -25.12
CA GLN A 71 1.49 -47.86 -24.55
C GLN A 71 2.53 -46.73 -24.28
N LYS A 72 3.44 -46.68 -23.28
CA LYS A 72 3.87 -47.52 -22.13
C LYS A 72 5.18 -48.35 -22.28
N ASP A 73 6.22 -47.86 -21.57
CA ASP A 73 7.45 -48.50 -21.03
C ASP A 73 8.64 -48.93 -21.94
N CYS A 74 9.82 -49.04 -21.28
CA CYS A 74 11.08 -49.72 -21.66
C CYS A 74 11.99 -49.10 -22.76
N LEU A 75 13.32 -49.36 -22.82
CA LEU A 75 14.39 -49.53 -21.80
C LEU A 75 15.78 -49.54 -22.51
N GLY A 76 16.88 -49.25 -21.79
CA GLY A 76 18.29 -49.39 -22.27
C GLY A 76 18.88 -48.14 -22.98
N ARG A 77 20.12 -47.64 -22.81
CA ARG A 77 21.41 -48.07 -22.18
C ARG A 77 22.46 -48.70 -23.12
N PHE A 78 23.39 -47.88 -23.65
CA PHE A 78 24.81 -48.15 -24.02
C PHE A 78 25.47 -46.78 -24.33
N GLY A 79 26.79 -46.55 -24.32
CA GLY A 79 27.98 -47.36 -23.98
C GLY A 79 29.22 -46.46 -23.77
N PHE A 80 30.37 -47.00 -23.35
CA PHE A 80 31.59 -46.26 -22.92
C PHE A 80 32.81 -46.50 -23.82
N SER A 81 33.66 -45.47 -24.00
CA SER A 81 35.14 -45.57 -24.09
C SER A 81 35.77 -44.17 -23.91
N HIS A 82 36.98 -43.87 -23.38
CA HIS A 82 38.13 -44.54 -22.71
C HIS A 82 39.52 -44.40 -23.38
N SER A 83 40.27 -43.38 -22.95
CA SER A 83 41.74 -43.31 -22.75
C SER A 83 42.06 -42.01 -21.95
N GLY A 84 43.18 -41.79 -21.25
CA GLY A 84 44.31 -42.64 -20.85
C GLY A 84 45.10 -41.97 -19.69
N ASN A 85 45.77 -42.75 -18.83
CA ASN A 85 46.44 -42.37 -17.56
C ASN A 85 48.00 -42.30 -17.74
N PRO A 86 48.87 -42.14 -16.70
CA PRO A 86 48.85 -41.31 -15.46
C PRO A 86 50.25 -40.65 -15.13
N LEU A 87 50.41 -39.97 -13.97
CA LEU A 87 51.59 -40.10 -13.05
C LEU A 87 51.35 -39.40 -11.68
N THR A 88 52.24 -39.60 -10.67
CA THR A 88 51.88 -39.56 -9.23
C THR A 88 52.93 -39.01 -8.24
N PHE A 89 52.60 -39.09 -6.93
CA PHE A 89 53.30 -38.70 -5.68
C PHE A 89 53.14 -37.23 -5.23
N SER A 90 53.05 -36.87 -3.93
CA SER A 90 52.97 -37.66 -2.66
C SER A 90 51.79 -37.13 -1.79
N GLY A 91 51.59 -37.23 -0.45
CA GLY A 91 52.41 -37.60 0.74
C GLY A 91 52.53 -36.40 1.71
N LYS A 92 52.32 -36.48 3.04
CA LYS A 92 51.85 -37.54 3.96
C LYS A 92 50.88 -36.95 5.02
N PHE A 93 50.22 -37.81 5.81
CA PHE A 93 49.43 -37.49 7.02
C PHE A 93 50.04 -38.22 8.25
N TRP A 94 49.25 -38.52 9.31
CA TRP A 94 49.60 -39.27 10.56
C TRP A 94 50.26 -38.38 11.67
N ASN A 95 49.93 -38.46 12.98
CA ASN A 95 48.85 -39.18 13.68
C ASN A 95 48.56 -38.70 15.14
N PHE A 96 47.62 -39.40 15.81
CA PHE A 96 47.52 -39.72 17.25
C PHE A 96 46.73 -38.85 18.26
N LYS A 97 46.44 -39.48 19.42
CA LYS A 97 45.54 -39.10 20.52
C LYS A 97 46.27 -39.19 21.87
N GLY A 98 45.99 -38.22 22.75
CA GLY A 98 45.57 -38.45 24.15
C GLY A 98 46.59 -38.88 25.23
N TYR A 99 46.46 -38.27 26.42
CA TYR A 99 46.44 -38.93 27.74
C TYR A 99 45.88 -37.94 28.79
N ALA A 100 45.55 -38.41 30.01
CA ALA A 100 45.07 -37.58 31.13
C ALA A 100 45.28 -38.26 32.51
N SER A 101 45.69 -37.47 33.52
CA SER A 101 45.62 -37.66 35.00
C SER A 101 46.22 -36.39 35.64
N ALA A 102 45.64 -35.73 36.67
CA ALA A 102 45.65 -36.04 38.12
C ALA A 102 47.04 -35.86 38.78
N ALA A 103 47.23 -35.28 39.98
CA ALA A 103 46.29 -34.83 41.03
C ALA A 103 46.88 -33.66 41.90
N GLU A 104 46.08 -33.16 42.87
CA GLU A 104 46.37 -32.70 44.28
C GLU A 104 47.76 -32.16 44.74
N ALA A 105 47.94 -31.34 45.80
CA ALA A 105 47.09 -30.41 46.61
C ALA A 105 47.97 -29.68 47.69
N ILE A 106 47.37 -28.80 48.53
CA ILE A 106 47.83 -28.31 49.86
C ILE A 106 48.91 -27.17 49.95
N VAL A 107 48.42 -25.97 50.32
CA VAL A 107 48.80 -25.03 51.43
C VAL A 107 50.27 -24.76 51.85
N SER A 108 50.66 -23.46 51.90
CA SER A 108 51.52 -22.71 52.88
C SER A 108 52.40 -21.62 52.20
N ASN A 109 52.77 -20.45 52.76
CA ASN A 109 52.25 -19.62 53.87
C ASN A 109 52.60 -18.10 53.64
N GLU A 110 52.31 -17.22 54.61
CA GLU A 110 52.93 -15.88 54.86
C GLU A 110 54.45 -16.03 55.17
N ASP A 111 55.34 -15.03 55.11
CA ASP A 111 55.22 -13.55 54.99
C ASP A 111 56.53 -12.95 54.40
N ASP A 112 56.51 -11.73 53.82
CA ASP A 112 57.47 -10.61 54.06
C ASP A 112 57.37 -9.45 53.04
N LEU A 113 57.73 -8.23 53.45
CA LEU A 113 57.66 -6.99 52.64
C LEU A 113 59.00 -6.24 52.59
N SER A 114 59.46 -5.82 51.40
CA SER A 114 59.88 -4.43 51.10
C SER A 114 60.61 -4.26 49.74
N GLY A 115 60.49 -3.04 49.16
CA GLY A 115 61.53 -2.44 48.32
C GLY A 115 61.59 -2.78 46.82
N SER A 116 60.68 -2.22 46.00
CA SER A 116 60.95 -1.92 44.56
C SER A 116 59.81 -1.17 43.81
N GLU A 117 59.09 -0.24 44.45
CA GLU A 117 57.96 0.46 43.80
C GLU A 117 58.38 1.30 42.56
N GLU A 118 59.55 1.96 42.58
CA GLU A 118 60.03 2.81 41.47
C GLU A 118 60.35 2.04 40.16
N ILE A 119 60.64 0.73 40.24
CA ILE A 119 60.93 -0.09 39.05
C ILE A 119 59.62 -0.51 38.36
N ASN A 120 58.57 -0.79 39.13
CA ASN A 120 57.28 -1.23 38.58
C ASN A 120 56.55 -0.12 37.83
N GLU A 121 56.58 1.15 38.27
CA GLU A 121 55.91 2.24 37.53
C GLU A 121 56.48 2.45 36.12
N SER A 122 57.81 2.35 35.97
CA SER A 122 58.48 2.47 34.66
C SER A 122 58.13 1.31 33.73
N VAL A 123 58.07 0.08 34.25
CA VAL A 123 57.70 -1.12 33.48
C VAL A 123 56.20 -1.12 33.16
N GLU A 124 55.33 -0.71 34.09
CA GLU A 124 53.90 -0.50 33.85
C GLU A 124 53.63 0.56 32.78
N ALA A 125 54.42 1.65 32.75
CA ALA A 125 54.30 2.69 31.73
C ALA A 125 54.62 2.16 30.33
N MET A 126 55.75 1.46 30.17
CA MET A 126 56.10 0.83 28.88
C MET A 126 55.07 -0.23 28.47
N ILE A 127 54.60 -1.06 29.41
CA ILE A 127 53.55 -2.06 29.16
C ILE A 127 52.20 -1.40 28.82
N LYS A 128 51.89 -0.20 29.33
CA LYS A 128 50.71 0.60 28.94
C LYS A 128 50.82 1.16 27.52
N GLU A 129 52.02 1.44 27.03
CA GLU A 129 52.24 1.94 25.66
C GLU A 129 52.28 0.79 24.63
N GLU A 130 52.98 -0.32 24.91
CA GLU A 130 52.92 -1.51 24.06
C GLU A 130 51.49 -2.10 23.99
N LYS A 131 50.71 -2.04 25.08
CA LYS A 131 49.28 -2.39 25.08
C LYS A 131 48.37 -1.37 24.39
N LYS A 132 48.84 -0.17 24.03
CA LYS A 132 48.09 0.75 23.15
C LYS A 132 48.25 0.39 21.68
N GLU A 133 49.44 -0.01 21.25
CA GLU A 133 49.71 -0.30 19.82
C GLU A 133 49.43 -1.76 19.41
N SER A 134 49.48 -2.72 20.34
CA SER A 134 49.27 -4.15 20.04
C SER A 134 47.80 -4.61 19.94
N PHE A 135 46.80 -3.73 20.12
CA PHE A 135 45.40 -4.08 19.87
C PHE A 135 45.09 -4.16 18.38
N SER A 136 45.42 -5.32 17.80
CA SER A 136 44.99 -5.76 16.47
C SER A 136 43.52 -5.44 16.24
N LYS A 137 43.25 -4.60 15.22
CA LYS A 137 41.90 -4.17 14.83
C LYS A 137 41.13 -5.31 14.19
N GLN A 138 40.71 -6.30 14.97
CA GLN A 138 39.66 -7.23 14.56
C GLN A 138 38.44 -6.40 14.13
N PRO A 139 37.94 -6.55 12.90
CA PRO A 139 36.82 -5.75 12.42
C PRO A 139 35.60 -6.05 13.29
N LYS A 140 35.13 -5.04 14.04
CA LYS A 140 33.88 -5.13 14.82
C LYS A 140 32.76 -5.54 13.86
N ILE A 141 32.27 -6.77 13.99
CA ILE A 141 31.24 -7.30 13.09
C ILE A 141 30.00 -6.41 13.21
N MET A 142 29.67 -5.72 12.12
CA MET A 142 28.51 -4.84 12.02
C MET A 142 27.46 -5.47 11.11
N VAL A 143 26.21 -5.44 11.54
CA VAL A 143 25.05 -5.98 10.83
C VAL A 143 24.10 -4.83 10.56
N GLY A 144 24.05 -4.35 9.31
CA GLY A 144 23.23 -3.20 8.91
C GLY A 144 23.57 -1.92 9.68
N GLY A 145 24.85 -1.53 9.68
CA GLY A 145 25.35 -0.35 10.40
C GLY A 145 25.36 -0.46 11.93
N MET A 146 25.00 -1.61 12.51
CA MET A 146 24.85 -1.78 13.96
C MET A 146 25.73 -2.90 14.51
N GLY A 147 26.33 -2.68 15.68
CA GLY A 147 27.05 -3.74 16.40
C GLY A 147 26.12 -4.89 16.80
N VAL A 148 26.63 -6.13 16.71
CA VAL A 148 25.86 -7.38 16.88
C VAL A 148 24.94 -7.41 18.11
N ALA A 149 25.38 -6.89 19.26
CA ALA A 149 24.56 -6.84 20.48
C ALA A 149 23.30 -5.96 20.34
N LYS A 150 23.45 -4.77 19.75
CA LYS A 150 22.31 -3.85 19.47
C LYS A 150 21.38 -4.45 18.41
N TYR A 151 21.94 -4.98 17.32
CA TYR A 151 21.16 -5.69 16.30
C TYR A 151 20.35 -6.84 16.90
N ASN A 152 20.96 -7.68 17.74
CA ASN A 152 20.26 -8.82 18.36
C ASN A 152 19.17 -8.38 19.35
N THR A 153 19.36 -7.27 20.06
CA THR A 153 18.34 -6.70 20.97
C THR A 153 17.15 -6.14 20.18
N LEU A 154 17.40 -5.32 19.16
CA LEU A 154 16.36 -4.80 18.26
C LEU A 154 15.66 -5.93 17.50
N LYS A 155 16.37 -6.99 17.12
CA LYS A 155 15.79 -8.18 16.48
C LYS A 155 14.85 -8.95 17.40
N ARG A 156 15.15 -9.07 18.70
CA ARG A 156 14.22 -9.64 19.69
C ARG A 156 12.94 -8.79 19.80
N ARG A 157 13.07 -7.46 19.84
CA ARG A 157 11.92 -6.54 19.82
C ARG A 157 11.11 -6.67 18.53
N GLN A 158 11.76 -6.76 17.37
CA GLN A 158 11.11 -6.97 16.07
C GLN A 158 10.37 -8.30 16.00
N ILE A 159 10.97 -9.40 16.50
CA ILE A 159 10.30 -10.70 16.61
C ILE A 159 9.00 -10.51 17.41
N LYS A 160 9.08 -9.92 18.61
CA LYS A 160 7.90 -9.68 19.47
C LYS A 160 6.80 -8.89 18.74
N ILE A 161 7.17 -7.78 18.09
CA ILE A 161 6.25 -6.91 17.34
C ILE A 161 5.54 -7.66 16.20
N GLU A 162 6.20 -8.62 15.55
CA GLU A 162 5.60 -9.41 14.47
C GLU A 162 4.82 -10.65 14.93
N THR A 163 5.17 -11.25 16.08
CA THR A 163 4.63 -12.55 16.50
C THR A 163 3.71 -12.52 17.70
N GLU A 164 3.71 -11.46 18.49
CA GLU A 164 2.93 -11.37 19.74
C GLU A 164 1.93 -10.20 19.71
N ALA A 165 1.86 -9.38 18.65
CA ALA A 165 1.02 -8.17 18.62
C ALA A 165 -0.50 -8.41 18.87
N TRP A 166 -1.02 -9.59 18.53
CA TRP A 166 -2.41 -9.97 18.84
C TRP A 166 -2.55 -10.72 20.17
N GLU A 167 -1.51 -11.42 20.62
CA GLU A 167 -1.44 -12.13 21.91
C GLU A 167 -1.28 -11.12 23.07
N GLU A 168 -0.38 -10.15 22.91
CA GLU A 168 -0.18 -9.00 23.81
C GLU A 168 -1.45 -8.14 23.92
N ALA A 169 -2.11 -7.84 22.78
CA ALA A 169 -3.38 -7.12 22.80
C ALA A 169 -4.52 -7.92 23.47
N ALA A 170 -4.57 -9.25 23.33
CA ALA A 170 -5.53 -10.08 24.07
C ALA A 170 -5.24 -10.13 25.57
N LYS A 171 -3.95 -10.21 25.94
CA LYS A 171 -3.50 -10.17 27.32
C LYS A 171 -3.79 -8.83 28.00
N GLU A 172 -3.53 -7.70 27.32
CA GLU A 172 -3.92 -6.36 27.80
C GLU A 172 -5.42 -6.28 28.11
N TYR A 173 -6.29 -6.87 27.27
CA TYR A 173 -7.73 -6.89 27.51
C TYR A 173 -8.12 -7.73 28.73
N GLN A 174 -7.49 -8.89 28.92
CA GLN A 174 -7.71 -9.74 30.10
C GLN A 174 -7.24 -9.04 31.39
N GLU A 175 -6.06 -8.41 31.38
CA GLU A 175 -5.50 -7.67 32.52
C GLU A 175 -6.35 -6.44 32.87
N LEU A 176 -6.76 -5.65 31.88
CA LEU A 176 -7.66 -4.50 32.09
C LEU A 176 -9.01 -4.90 32.69
N ILE A 177 -9.55 -6.08 32.36
CA ILE A 177 -10.80 -6.58 32.94
C ILE A 177 -10.59 -7.05 34.38
N ALA A 178 -9.44 -7.68 34.69
CA ALA A 178 -9.07 -8.03 36.07
C ALA A 178 -8.92 -6.78 36.94
N ASP A 179 -8.12 -5.80 36.50
CA ASP A 179 -7.95 -4.49 37.16
C ASP A 179 -9.29 -3.79 37.43
N MET A 180 -10.20 -3.78 36.44
CA MET A 180 -11.53 -3.19 36.59
C MET A 180 -12.40 -3.94 37.63
N CYS A 181 -12.25 -5.25 37.75
CA CYS A 181 -12.99 -6.06 38.73
C CYS A 181 -12.45 -5.91 40.15
N GLU A 182 -11.13 -5.83 40.31
CA GLU A 182 -10.46 -5.67 41.61
C GLU A 182 -10.56 -4.23 42.14
N GLN A 183 -10.22 -3.25 41.31
CA GLN A 183 -10.07 -1.85 41.72
C GLN A 183 -11.38 -1.04 41.64
N LYS A 184 -12.47 -1.63 41.12
CA LYS A 184 -13.80 -0.99 40.91
C LYS A 184 -13.79 0.26 40.00
N LEU A 185 -12.71 0.51 39.25
CA LEU A 185 -12.46 1.73 38.46
C LEU A 185 -13.30 1.89 37.17
N ALA A 186 -14.50 1.28 37.12
CA ALA A 186 -15.40 1.32 35.96
C ALA A 186 -15.71 2.73 35.38
N PRO A 187 -15.82 3.82 36.18
CA PRO A 187 -16.21 5.14 35.63
C PRO A 187 -15.17 5.83 34.74
N ASN A 188 -13.87 5.51 34.87
CA ASN A 188 -12.79 6.39 34.39
C ASN A 188 -12.16 6.01 33.04
N LEU A 189 -12.67 4.98 32.36
CA LEU A 189 -12.20 4.63 31.02
C LEU A 189 -12.89 5.49 29.95
N PRO A 190 -12.20 5.88 28.87
CA PRO A 190 -12.86 6.48 27.70
C PRO A 190 -13.96 5.55 27.19
N TYR A 191 -15.19 6.04 27.06
CA TYR A 191 -16.42 5.28 26.77
C TYR A 191 -16.26 4.11 25.77
N VAL A 192 -15.50 4.32 24.70
CA VAL A 192 -15.26 3.32 23.65
C VAL A 192 -14.35 2.17 24.13
N LYS A 193 -13.34 2.45 24.97
CA LYS A 193 -12.50 1.40 25.58
C LYS A 193 -13.32 0.54 26.54
N SER A 194 -14.24 1.12 27.31
CA SER A 194 -15.21 0.35 28.11
C SER A 194 -16.19 -0.46 27.26
N LEU A 195 -16.61 0.03 26.08
CA LEU A 195 -17.40 -0.78 25.14
C LEU A 195 -16.63 -2.00 24.63
N PHE A 196 -15.41 -1.82 24.12
CA PHE A 196 -14.58 -2.92 23.63
C PHE A 196 -14.28 -3.97 24.72
N LEU A 197 -13.98 -3.55 25.95
CA LEU A 197 -13.78 -4.46 27.09
C LEU A 197 -15.08 -5.19 27.47
N GLY A 198 -16.23 -4.49 27.43
CA GLY A 198 -17.55 -5.08 27.66
C GLY A 198 -17.99 -6.08 26.59
N TRP A 199 -17.54 -5.91 25.34
CA TRP A 199 -17.80 -6.85 24.23
C TRP A 199 -16.85 -8.05 24.21
N PHE A 200 -15.68 -7.95 24.85
CA PHE A 200 -14.64 -8.97 24.75
C PHE A 200 -15.03 -10.31 25.38
N GLU A 201 -15.46 -10.34 26.67
CA GLU A 201 -15.85 -11.62 27.30
C GLU A 201 -17.01 -12.31 26.57
N PRO A 202 -18.16 -11.64 26.27
CA PRO A 202 -19.29 -12.32 25.65
C PRO A 202 -18.96 -12.85 24.25
N LEU A 203 -18.13 -12.12 23.49
CA LEU A 203 -17.65 -12.57 22.19
C LEU A 203 -16.67 -13.75 22.31
N ARG A 204 -15.70 -13.70 23.23
CA ARG A 204 -14.77 -14.80 23.52
C ARG A 204 -15.54 -16.07 23.86
N ASP A 205 -16.48 -15.98 24.81
CA ASP A 205 -17.24 -17.13 25.30
C ASP A 205 -18.15 -17.70 24.21
N SER A 206 -18.75 -16.84 23.36
CA SER A 206 -19.53 -17.27 22.20
C SER A 206 -18.69 -17.92 21.10
N ILE A 207 -17.45 -17.44 20.87
CA ILE A 207 -16.50 -18.07 19.94
C ILE A 207 -16.04 -19.43 20.48
N ALA A 208 -15.77 -19.55 21.79
CA ALA A 208 -15.41 -20.83 22.41
C ALA A 208 -16.55 -21.86 22.31
N ALA A 209 -17.80 -21.45 22.53
CA ALA A 209 -18.97 -22.30 22.32
C ALA A 209 -19.10 -22.78 20.86
N GLU A 210 -18.90 -21.88 19.88
CA GLU A 210 -18.87 -22.22 18.46
C GLU A 210 -17.70 -23.16 18.12
N GLN A 211 -16.54 -23.03 18.77
CA GLN A 211 -15.39 -23.93 18.61
C GLN A 211 -15.73 -25.37 19.07
N GLU A 212 -16.36 -25.57 20.22
CA GLU A 212 -16.80 -26.90 20.65
C GLU A 212 -17.83 -27.51 19.68
N VAL A 213 -18.81 -26.73 19.22
CA VAL A 213 -19.76 -27.17 18.18
C VAL A 213 -19.05 -27.55 16.87
N CYS A 214 -18.00 -26.81 16.49
CA CYS A 214 -17.19 -27.11 15.31
C CYS A 214 -16.36 -28.39 15.47
N LYS A 215 -15.90 -28.76 16.68
CA LYS A 215 -15.22 -30.05 16.92
C LYS A 215 -16.18 -31.23 16.74
N GLY A 216 -17.44 -31.08 17.13
CA GLY A 216 -18.46 -32.13 17.02
C GLY A 216 -19.09 -32.31 15.63
N ASN A 217 -18.96 -31.36 14.70
CA ASN A 217 -19.73 -31.38 13.46
C ASN A 217 -18.97 -30.86 12.22
N PHE A 218 -18.26 -31.77 11.54
CA PHE A 218 -17.53 -31.52 10.29
C PHE A 218 -18.40 -31.08 9.09
N LYS A 219 -19.74 -31.12 9.19
CA LYS A 219 -20.62 -30.58 8.12
C LYS A 219 -20.73 -29.05 8.15
N ILE A 220 -20.27 -28.40 9.22
CA ILE A 220 -20.27 -26.94 9.35
C ILE A 220 -19.14 -26.35 8.50
N SER A 221 -19.50 -25.49 7.53
CA SER A 221 -18.60 -25.11 6.43
C SER A 221 -17.36 -24.26 6.80
N HIS A 222 -17.25 -23.83 8.07
CA HIS A 222 -16.10 -23.14 8.65
C HIS A 222 -15.38 -23.95 9.74
N ALA A 223 -15.91 -25.10 10.18
CA ALA A 223 -15.40 -25.83 11.35
C ALA A 223 -13.94 -26.30 11.21
N ALA A 224 -13.52 -26.66 10.00
CA ALA A 224 -12.13 -27.05 9.70
C ALA A 224 -11.11 -25.90 9.89
N TYR A 225 -11.58 -24.66 10.02
CA TYR A 225 -10.76 -23.45 10.12
C TYR A 225 -10.95 -22.72 11.47
N PHE A 226 -12.11 -22.89 12.10
CA PHE A 226 -12.50 -22.16 13.31
C PHE A 226 -11.71 -22.56 14.56
N ASN A 227 -11.10 -23.75 14.56
CA ASN A 227 -10.30 -24.30 15.65
C ASN A 227 -8.77 -24.07 15.48
N GLU A 228 -8.33 -23.23 14.53
CA GLU A 228 -6.90 -23.00 14.27
C GLU A 228 -6.25 -21.87 15.10
N LEU A 229 -7.03 -21.16 15.94
CA LEU A 229 -6.60 -20.03 16.78
C LEU A 229 -7.45 -19.99 18.07
N SER A 230 -6.96 -19.41 19.17
CA SER A 230 -7.76 -19.30 20.42
C SER A 230 -8.90 -18.27 20.31
N ALA A 231 -9.98 -18.50 21.07
CA ALA A 231 -11.15 -17.64 21.09
C ALA A 231 -10.82 -16.16 21.43
N ASP A 232 -9.89 -15.92 22.37
CA ASP A 232 -9.46 -14.57 22.75
C ASP A 232 -8.90 -13.77 21.56
N MET A 233 -7.93 -14.34 20.83
CA MET A 233 -7.36 -13.66 19.67
C MET A 233 -8.37 -13.56 18.53
N MET A 234 -9.24 -14.56 18.34
CA MET A 234 -10.32 -14.47 17.35
C MET A 234 -11.27 -13.29 17.66
N ALA A 235 -11.61 -13.06 18.93
CA ALA A 235 -12.41 -11.89 19.36
C ALA A 235 -11.65 -10.57 19.09
N VAL A 236 -10.40 -10.45 19.55
CA VAL A 236 -9.57 -9.25 19.41
C VAL A 236 -9.28 -8.89 17.96
N VAL A 237 -8.96 -9.89 17.11
CA VAL A 237 -8.75 -9.69 15.66
C VAL A 237 -10.06 -9.23 15.01
N THR A 238 -11.20 -9.86 15.35
CA THR A 238 -12.51 -9.50 14.77
C THR A 238 -12.91 -8.07 15.10
N MET A 239 -12.82 -7.65 16.37
CA MET A 239 -13.14 -6.28 16.81
C MET A 239 -12.24 -5.26 16.12
N HIS A 240 -10.92 -5.40 16.22
CA HIS A 240 -9.99 -4.41 15.64
C HIS A 240 -10.02 -4.38 14.11
N LYS A 241 -10.18 -5.52 13.42
CA LYS A 241 -10.27 -5.54 11.95
C LYS A 241 -11.56 -4.90 11.45
N LEU A 242 -12.69 -5.15 12.11
CA LEU A 242 -13.95 -4.50 11.73
C LEU A 242 -13.91 -3.00 12.02
N MET A 243 -13.38 -2.56 13.17
CA MET A 243 -13.31 -1.13 13.51
C MET A 243 -12.34 -0.36 12.62
N GLY A 244 -11.15 -0.91 12.33
CA GLY A 244 -10.21 -0.30 11.39
C GLY A 244 -10.79 -0.15 9.97
N LEU A 245 -11.64 -1.08 9.55
CA LEU A 245 -12.39 -0.99 8.29
C LEU A 245 -13.52 0.05 8.31
N LEU A 246 -14.17 0.26 9.45
CA LEU A 246 -15.21 1.29 9.60
C LEU A 246 -14.62 2.70 9.61
N MET A 247 -13.44 2.88 10.23
CA MET A 247 -12.65 4.12 10.20
C MET A 247 -12.21 4.52 8.78
N THR A 248 -11.65 3.55 8.05
CA THR A 248 -10.98 3.79 6.75
C THR A 248 -11.92 3.77 5.54
N ASN A 249 -13.23 3.51 5.71
CA ASN A 249 -14.14 3.39 4.57
C ASN A 249 -14.63 4.76 4.03
N THR A 250 -13.99 5.20 2.95
CA THR A 250 -14.34 6.40 2.17
C THR A 250 -15.75 6.40 1.55
N ALA A 251 -16.52 5.31 1.65
CA ALA A 251 -17.93 5.27 1.23
C ALA A 251 -18.90 6.04 2.16
N GLY A 252 -18.41 6.70 3.21
CA GLY A 252 -19.06 7.87 3.80
C GLY A 252 -20.43 7.65 4.46
N THR A 253 -20.70 6.47 5.02
CA THR A 253 -21.97 6.18 5.73
C THR A 253 -21.82 5.33 7.01
N GLY A 254 -20.65 5.34 7.67
CA GLY A 254 -20.46 4.63 8.94
C GLY A 254 -20.64 3.10 8.88
N GLY A 255 -20.48 2.51 7.69
CA GLY A 255 -20.69 1.08 7.48
C GLY A 255 -19.83 0.51 6.36
N ILE A 256 -19.53 -0.79 6.43
CA ILE A 256 -18.62 -1.53 5.55
C ILE A 256 -19.36 -2.66 4.81
N ARG A 257 -19.00 -2.95 3.56
CA ARG A 257 -19.59 -4.08 2.82
C ARG A 257 -19.21 -5.41 3.47
N VAL A 258 -20.19 -6.29 3.72
CA VAL A 258 -19.96 -7.57 4.42
C VAL A 258 -18.89 -8.42 3.71
N VAL A 259 -18.86 -8.45 2.37
CA VAL A 259 -17.80 -9.14 1.60
C VAL A 259 -16.40 -8.67 2.00
N GLN A 260 -16.19 -7.36 2.11
CA GLN A 260 -14.88 -6.76 2.39
C GLN A 260 -14.43 -7.03 3.82
N ALA A 261 -15.35 -6.89 4.79
CA ALA A 261 -15.07 -7.21 6.19
C ALA A 261 -14.79 -8.71 6.38
N ALA A 262 -15.63 -9.58 5.81
CA ALA A 262 -15.48 -11.02 5.97
C ALA A 262 -14.18 -11.55 5.33
N CYS A 263 -13.80 -11.08 4.14
CA CYS A 263 -12.48 -11.41 3.54
C CYS A 263 -11.34 -11.02 4.49
N GLN A 264 -11.24 -9.75 4.89
CA GLN A 264 -10.08 -9.26 5.64
C GLN A 264 -9.99 -9.79 7.08
N ILE A 265 -11.12 -10.09 7.72
CA ILE A 265 -11.13 -10.78 9.01
C ILE A 265 -10.64 -12.23 8.82
N GLY A 266 -11.19 -12.97 7.86
CA GLY A 266 -10.76 -14.35 7.58
C GLY A 266 -9.28 -14.46 7.20
N GLU A 267 -8.79 -13.55 6.36
CA GLU A 267 -7.36 -13.45 5.98
C GLU A 267 -6.47 -13.14 7.20
N ALA A 268 -6.93 -12.29 8.13
CA ALA A 268 -6.18 -12.00 9.35
C ALA A 268 -6.09 -13.22 10.29
N ILE A 269 -7.19 -13.97 10.45
CA ILE A 269 -7.20 -15.20 11.27
C ILE A 269 -6.30 -16.28 10.68
N GLU A 270 -6.34 -16.52 9.36
CA GLU A 270 -5.43 -17.49 8.69
C GLU A 270 -3.96 -17.14 8.93
N ASN A 271 -3.61 -15.86 8.82
CA ASN A 271 -2.24 -15.39 8.97
C ASN A 271 -1.73 -15.53 10.41
N GLU A 272 -2.57 -15.28 11.41
CA GLU A 272 -2.19 -15.47 12.81
C GLU A 272 -2.08 -16.96 13.19
N ALA A 273 -3.04 -17.78 12.76
CA ALA A 273 -3.01 -19.23 12.96
C ALA A 273 -1.71 -19.86 12.39
N ARG A 274 -1.21 -19.35 11.25
CA ARG A 274 0.10 -19.76 10.70
C ARG A 274 1.28 -19.41 11.62
N ILE A 275 1.31 -18.17 12.13
CA ILE A 275 2.38 -17.67 13.01
C ILE A 275 2.41 -18.53 14.28
N GLN A 276 1.26 -18.76 14.91
CA GLN A 276 1.16 -19.63 16.08
C GLN A 276 1.59 -21.07 15.81
N LYS A 277 1.10 -21.70 14.73
CA LYS A 277 1.51 -23.06 14.33
C LYS A 277 3.02 -23.18 14.09
N PHE A 278 3.67 -22.13 13.56
CA PHE A 278 5.12 -22.08 13.38
C PHE A 278 5.86 -21.98 14.73
N LEU A 279 5.38 -21.13 15.64
CA LEU A 279 5.93 -20.95 16.98
C LEU A 279 5.77 -22.21 17.84
N GLU A 280 4.62 -22.88 17.82
CA GLU A 280 4.37 -24.12 18.54
C GLU A 280 5.31 -25.26 18.11
N LYS A 281 5.44 -25.48 16.79
CA LYS A 281 6.37 -26.46 16.20
C LYS A 281 7.83 -26.19 16.61
N THR A 282 8.13 -24.95 17.01
CA THR A 282 9.43 -24.52 17.51
C THR A 282 9.54 -24.66 19.03
N LYS A 283 8.52 -24.26 19.82
CA LYS A 283 8.47 -24.37 21.29
C LYS A 283 8.49 -25.84 21.74
N LYS A 284 7.59 -26.69 21.22
CA LYS A 284 7.44 -28.11 21.60
C LYS A 284 8.77 -28.89 21.46
N LYS A 285 9.56 -28.55 20.44
CA LYS A 285 10.86 -29.14 20.09
C LYS A 285 11.95 -28.93 21.16
N ASN A 286 12.00 -27.75 21.79
CA ASN A 286 12.96 -27.46 22.85
C ASN A 286 12.65 -28.22 24.16
N THR A 287 11.39 -28.62 24.38
CA THR A 287 10.97 -29.43 25.52
C THR A 287 11.29 -30.92 25.36
N THR A 288 11.22 -31.47 24.13
CA THR A 288 11.53 -32.89 23.89
C THR A 288 13.03 -33.17 24.10
N ASP A 289 13.90 -32.28 23.62
CA ASP A 289 15.37 -32.29 23.83
C ASP A 289 15.77 -32.21 25.33
N LYS A 290 14.81 -32.05 26.26
CA LYS A 290 14.99 -32.06 27.73
C LYS A 290 14.26 -33.20 28.47
N LYS A 291 13.52 -34.09 27.77
CA LYS A 291 12.75 -35.17 28.41
C LYS A 291 12.97 -36.58 27.85
N SER A 292 13.62 -36.76 26.70
CA SER A 292 14.00 -38.09 26.19
C SER A 292 15.42 -38.47 26.65
N ALA A 293 15.58 -38.82 27.93
CA ALA A 293 16.85 -39.20 28.54
C ALA A 293 16.67 -40.26 29.66
N THR A 294 15.71 -41.16 29.51
CA THR A 294 15.54 -42.32 30.41
C THR A 294 14.82 -43.44 29.66
N GLU A 295 15.26 -44.68 29.94
CA GLU A 295 14.68 -45.95 29.51
C GLU A 295 14.64 -46.27 27.99
N SER A 296 14.52 -47.57 27.71
CA SER A 296 15.04 -48.22 26.52
C SER A 296 14.34 -49.55 26.27
N GLU A 297 14.18 -49.91 25.00
CA GLU A 297 14.45 -51.23 24.40
C GLU A 297 14.28 -51.10 22.86
N PRO A 298 14.81 -52.02 22.03
CA PRO A 298 14.87 -51.85 20.58
C PRO A 298 13.73 -52.56 19.84
N GLU A 299 13.38 -52.07 18.63
CA GLU A 299 13.12 -53.00 17.52
C GLU A 299 13.30 -52.37 16.13
N THR A 300 13.23 -53.21 15.09
CA THR A 300 13.73 -52.90 13.74
C THR A 300 12.60 -52.58 12.74
N THR A 301 12.69 -51.44 12.06
CA THR A 301 11.82 -51.13 10.90
C THR A 301 12.40 -49.99 10.05
N GLU A 302 11.99 -49.89 8.78
CA GLU A 302 12.27 -48.75 7.90
C GLU A 302 11.93 -47.39 8.55
N GLN A 303 10.87 -47.36 9.37
CA GLN A 303 10.48 -46.19 10.16
C GLN A 303 11.62 -45.63 11.02
N GLY A 304 12.50 -46.50 11.56
CA GLY A 304 13.68 -46.09 12.33
C GLY A 304 14.76 -45.37 11.50
N LYS A 305 14.86 -45.62 10.19
CA LYS A 305 15.75 -44.85 9.28
C LYS A 305 15.18 -43.45 9.05
N LEU A 306 13.86 -43.36 8.85
CA LEU A 306 13.14 -42.08 8.78
C LEU A 306 13.27 -41.29 10.09
N ALA A 307 13.11 -41.93 11.24
CA ALA A 307 13.27 -41.29 12.55
C ALA A 307 14.71 -40.80 12.82
N LYS A 308 15.75 -41.58 12.45
CA LYS A 308 17.14 -41.12 12.56
C LYS A 308 17.48 -39.96 11.61
N ASN A 309 16.86 -39.89 10.43
CA ASN A 309 17.02 -38.77 9.51
C ASN A 309 16.25 -37.51 9.96
N GLU A 310 15.04 -37.68 10.48
CA GLU A 310 14.29 -36.68 11.24
C GLU A 310 15.17 -36.08 12.36
N GLU A 311 15.74 -36.94 13.22
CA GLU A 311 16.49 -36.52 14.40
C GLU A 311 17.79 -35.77 14.05
N LYS A 312 18.54 -36.23 13.05
CA LYS A 312 19.70 -35.51 12.50
C LYS A 312 19.31 -34.12 12.01
N LEU A 313 18.18 -33.99 11.31
CA LEU A 313 17.65 -32.71 10.84
C LEU A 313 17.15 -31.82 12.00
N ARG A 314 16.53 -32.43 13.02
CA ARG A 314 16.09 -31.74 14.25
C ARG A 314 17.28 -31.15 15.01
N LYS A 315 18.32 -31.94 15.27
CA LYS A 315 19.58 -31.51 15.91
C LYS A 315 20.27 -30.42 15.09
N LYS A 316 20.29 -30.52 13.74
CA LYS A 316 20.78 -29.46 12.84
C LYS A 316 19.97 -28.15 13.01
N VAL A 317 18.64 -28.20 13.05
CA VAL A 317 17.79 -27.03 13.29
C VAL A 317 18.03 -26.42 14.68
N THR A 318 18.06 -27.21 15.76
CA THR A 318 18.31 -26.70 17.12
C THR A 318 19.70 -26.05 17.22
N GLN A 319 20.73 -26.63 16.59
CA GLN A 319 22.06 -26.03 16.52
C GLN A 319 22.08 -24.73 15.69
N LEU A 320 21.32 -24.65 14.59
CA LEU A 320 21.16 -23.43 13.79
C LEU A 320 20.40 -22.32 14.53
N MET A 321 19.39 -22.67 15.34
CA MET A 321 18.70 -21.73 16.23
C MET A 321 19.63 -21.20 17.32
N LYS A 322 20.40 -22.06 18.00
CA LYS A 322 21.42 -21.64 18.98
C LYS A 322 22.49 -20.75 18.33
N LYS A 323 22.85 -21.01 17.06
CA LYS A 323 23.73 -20.16 16.23
C LYS A 323 23.01 -18.98 15.53
N GLN A 324 21.76 -18.68 15.92
CA GLN A 324 20.93 -17.56 15.45
C GLN A 324 20.72 -17.47 13.91
N LYS A 325 20.93 -18.57 13.17
CA LYS A 325 20.80 -18.66 11.70
C LYS A 325 19.33 -18.82 11.27
N VAL A 326 18.49 -17.85 11.65
CA VAL A 326 17.02 -17.85 11.44
C VAL A 326 16.63 -18.16 10.00
N HIS A 327 17.34 -17.64 8.99
CA HIS A 327 17.07 -17.91 7.57
C HIS A 327 17.19 -19.41 7.22
N GLN A 328 18.25 -20.08 7.68
CA GLN A 328 18.46 -21.52 7.44
C GLN A 328 17.45 -22.39 8.21
N VAL A 329 16.90 -21.88 9.32
CA VAL A 329 15.77 -22.51 10.03
C VAL A 329 14.46 -22.30 9.26
N ARG A 330 14.21 -21.09 8.74
CA ARG A 330 13.02 -20.74 7.95
C ARG A 330 12.92 -21.59 6.68
N GLU A 331 14.04 -21.85 5.99
CA GLU A 331 14.07 -22.74 4.82
C GLU A 331 13.74 -24.21 5.16
N ILE A 332 14.33 -24.76 6.23
CA ILE A 332 14.04 -26.14 6.67
C ILE A 332 12.57 -26.31 7.11
N VAL A 333 11.95 -25.25 7.63
CA VAL A 333 10.52 -25.26 7.99
C VAL A 333 9.61 -24.98 6.79
N LYS A 334 9.97 -24.08 5.85
CA LYS A 334 9.22 -23.83 4.61
C LYS A 334 9.16 -25.07 3.72
N GLY A 335 10.23 -25.86 3.64
CA GLY A 335 10.22 -27.19 3.01
C GLY A 335 9.33 -28.24 3.70
N ARG A 336 8.62 -27.88 4.78
CA ARG A 336 7.75 -28.74 5.58
C ARG A 336 6.41 -28.10 5.95
N ASP A 337 6.10 -26.88 5.50
CA ASP A 337 4.77 -26.30 5.65
C ASP A 337 3.90 -26.68 4.46
N THR A 338 3.35 -27.88 4.51
CA THR A 338 2.45 -28.44 3.50
C THR A 338 1.01 -27.92 3.65
N SER A 339 0.74 -26.95 4.53
CA SER A 339 -0.60 -26.42 4.74
C SER A 339 -1.06 -25.55 3.56
N LYS A 340 -1.98 -26.08 2.76
CA LYS A 340 -2.56 -25.38 1.61
C LYS A 340 -3.30 -24.12 2.10
N PRO A 341 -3.06 -22.93 1.50
CA PRO A 341 -3.78 -21.72 1.87
C PRO A 341 -5.29 -21.86 1.76
N TRP A 342 -5.99 -21.21 2.69
CA TRP A 342 -7.43 -21.07 2.71
C TRP A 342 -7.90 -20.40 1.41
N GLY A 343 -9.02 -20.87 0.86
CA GLY A 343 -9.67 -20.19 -0.26
C GLY A 343 -10.45 -18.98 0.21
N GLN A 344 -10.68 -18.01 -0.69
CA GLN A 344 -11.49 -16.81 -0.40
C GLN A 344 -12.89 -17.15 0.16
N GLU A 345 -13.45 -18.30 -0.23
CA GLU A 345 -14.68 -18.86 0.34
C GLU A 345 -14.56 -19.19 1.84
N ALA A 346 -13.44 -19.79 2.27
CA ALA A 346 -13.17 -20.11 3.67
C ALA A 346 -12.96 -18.84 4.50
N HIS A 347 -12.15 -17.89 4.01
CA HIS A 347 -11.98 -16.57 4.63
C HIS A 347 -13.34 -15.90 4.87
N VAL A 348 -14.18 -15.86 3.83
CA VAL A 348 -15.50 -15.22 3.89
C VAL A 348 -16.48 -15.96 4.80
N LYS A 349 -16.45 -17.29 4.88
CA LYS A 349 -17.28 -18.08 5.80
C LYS A 349 -16.88 -17.84 7.26
N VAL A 350 -15.60 -17.96 7.59
CA VAL A 350 -15.06 -17.68 8.94
C VAL A 350 -15.35 -16.24 9.35
N GLY A 351 -15.03 -15.27 8.48
CA GLY A 351 -15.27 -13.85 8.74
C GLY A 351 -16.74 -13.50 8.92
N CYS A 352 -17.67 -14.12 8.16
CA CYS A 352 -19.11 -13.90 8.37
C CYS A 352 -19.60 -14.43 9.72
N ARG A 353 -19.14 -15.63 10.15
CA ARG A 353 -19.56 -16.16 11.47
C ARG A 353 -19.00 -15.31 12.61
N LEU A 354 -17.76 -14.83 12.50
CA LEU A 354 -17.16 -13.92 13.48
C LEU A 354 -17.87 -12.56 13.55
N ILE A 355 -18.22 -11.95 12.41
CA ILE A 355 -19.04 -10.72 12.39
C ILE A 355 -20.40 -10.97 13.03
N GLN A 356 -21.04 -12.11 12.76
CA GLN A 356 -22.32 -12.47 13.36
C GLN A 356 -22.22 -12.64 14.87
N LEU A 357 -21.23 -13.39 15.37
CA LEU A 357 -21.01 -13.57 16.81
C LEU A 357 -20.74 -12.22 17.51
N LEU A 358 -20.03 -11.30 16.85
CA LEU A 358 -19.85 -9.94 17.34
C LEU A 358 -21.17 -9.16 17.37
N MET A 359 -22.01 -9.23 16.32
CA MET A 359 -23.33 -8.60 16.32
C MET A 359 -24.28 -9.18 17.38
N GLU A 360 -24.21 -10.49 17.65
CA GLU A 360 -25.02 -11.19 18.65
C GLU A 360 -24.67 -10.77 20.10
N ASN A 361 -23.46 -10.22 20.32
CA ASN A 361 -22.91 -9.90 21.65
C ASN A 361 -22.60 -8.42 21.91
N ALA A 362 -22.36 -7.61 20.87
CA ALA A 362 -21.96 -6.22 21.02
C ALA A 362 -23.17 -5.28 21.08
N TYR A 363 -23.55 -4.89 22.29
CA TYR A 363 -24.57 -3.87 22.56
C TYR A 363 -23.93 -2.59 23.10
N ILE A 364 -24.60 -1.47 22.91
CA ILE A 364 -24.31 -0.22 23.61
C ILE A 364 -25.47 0.16 24.52
N GLN A 365 -25.16 0.99 25.52
CA GLN A 365 -26.12 1.77 26.26
C GLN A 365 -25.63 3.23 26.20
N PRO A 366 -26.40 4.18 25.62
CA PRO A 366 -26.04 5.59 25.62
C PRO A 366 -25.79 6.15 27.03
N PRO A 367 -24.95 7.19 27.17
CA PRO A 367 -24.99 8.06 28.34
C PRO A 367 -26.42 8.59 28.59
N VAL A 368 -26.82 8.71 29.86
CA VAL A 368 -28.21 9.01 30.24
C VAL A 368 -28.48 10.51 30.17
N ASP A 369 -28.62 11.02 28.95
CA ASP A 369 -29.01 12.40 28.68
C ASP A 369 -30.54 12.57 28.84
N GLN A 370 -30.96 12.81 30.09
CA GLN A 370 -32.26 13.37 30.51
C GLN A 370 -33.57 12.60 30.19
N ILE A 371 -33.96 11.69 31.09
CA ILE A 371 -35.23 11.69 31.86
C ILE A 371 -35.28 10.41 32.72
N GLY A 372 -35.53 10.56 34.02
CA GLY A 372 -35.15 9.58 35.05
C GLY A 372 -36.07 8.36 35.29
N ASP A 373 -36.90 7.96 34.33
CA ASP A 373 -37.89 6.87 34.56
C ASP A 373 -38.10 5.94 33.33
N GLY A 374 -37.17 5.99 32.36
CA GLY A 374 -37.21 5.13 31.17
C GLY A 374 -36.44 3.81 31.35
N PRO A 375 -36.87 2.68 30.74
CA PRO A 375 -36.05 1.49 30.64
C PRO A 375 -34.78 1.79 29.82
N PRO A 376 -33.64 1.13 30.09
CA PRO A 376 -32.37 1.47 29.45
C PRO A 376 -32.40 1.15 27.93
N ASP A 377 -32.03 2.14 27.10
CA ASP A 377 -31.86 1.98 25.65
C ASP A 377 -30.62 1.11 25.33
N ILE A 378 -30.78 -0.21 25.49
CA ILE A 378 -29.77 -1.20 25.12
C ILE A 378 -30.01 -1.59 23.67
N ARG A 379 -29.14 -1.14 22.77
CA ARG A 379 -29.26 -1.35 21.32
C ARG A 379 -27.98 -1.92 20.70
N PRO A 380 -28.06 -2.71 19.62
CA PRO A 380 -26.89 -3.36 19.04
C PRO A 380 -25.88 -2.34 18.49
N ALA A 381 -24.60 -2.54 18.79
CA ALA A 381 -23.50 -1.70 18.32
C ALA A 381 -23.30 -1.79 16.79
N PHE A 382 -23.67 -2.93 16.21
CA PHE A 382 -23.50 -3.25 14.80
C PHE A 382 -24.76 -3.88 14.20
N VAL A 383 -25.20 -3.39 13.04
CA VAL A 383 -26.42 -3.85 12.36
C VAL A 383 -26.10 -4.24 10.92
N HIS A 384 -26.64 -5.37 10.45
CA HIS A 384 -26.57 -5.77 9.04
C HIS A 384 -27.76 -5.19 8.27
N ALA A 385 -27.49 -4.32 7.31
CA ALA A 385 -28.49 -3.67 6.46
C ALA A 385 -28.29 -3.96 4.97
N LEU A 386 -29.38 -3.97 4.19
CA LEU A 386 -29.36 -4.12 2.73
C LEU A 386 -29.51 -2.77 2.03
N LYS A 387 -28.40 -2.05 1.82
CA LYS A 387 -28.41 -0.74 1.17
C LYS A 387 -28.49 -0.83 -0.36
N ASN A 388 -29.34 0.01 -0.94
CA ASN A 388 -29.35 0.31 -2.38
C ASN A 388 -28.16 1.19 -2.73
N VAL A 389 -27.24 0.70 -3.57
CA VAL A 389 -26.20 1.55 -4.17
C VAL A 389 -26.72 2.07 -5.51
N ILE A 390 -27.11 3.34 -5.54
CA ILE A 390 -27.29 4.08 -6.78
C ILE A 390 -25.89 4.26 -7.38
N LYS A 391 -25.67 3.72 -8.58
CA LYS A 391 -24.53 4.10 -9.42
C LYS A 391 -25.01 5.16 -10.40
N ASP A 392 -24.39 6.34 -10.33
CA ASP A 392 -24.64 7.41 -11.30
C ASP A 392 -24.49 6.88 -12.73
N GLY A 393 -25.49 7.16 -13.57
CA GLY A 393 -25.52 6.76 -14.97
C GLY A 393 -26.00 5.33 -15.29
N ASN A 394 -26.49 4.53 -14.34
CA ASN A 394 -26.99 3.18 -14.67
C ASN A 394 -28.32 2.83 -13.97
N LYS A 395 -29.38 2.53 -14.75
CA LYS A 395 -30.80 2.38 -14.29
C LYS A 395 -31.08 1.15 -13.40
N GLY A 396 -30.07 0.48 -12.86
CA GLY A 396 -30.22 -0.71 -12.02
C GLY A 396 -29.76 -0.45 -10.58
N SER A 397 -30.69 -0.11 -9.69
CA SER A 397 -30.43 -0.14 -8.24
C SER A 397 -30.07 -1.57 -7.82
N ARG A 398 -28.94 -1.75 -7.13
CA ARG A 398 -28.52 -3.05 -6.60
C ARG A 398 -28.37 -2.95 -5.08
N ARG A 399 -29.08 -3.84 -4.37
CA ARG A 399 -28.91 -4.06 -2.93
C ARG A 399 -27.58 -4.75 -2.65
N TYR A 400 -26.90 -4.30 -1.61
CA TYR A 400 -25.69 -4.90 -1.05
C TYR A 400 -25.80 -4.95 0.48
N GLY A 401 -25.36 -6.05 1.09
CA GLY A 401 -25.20 -6.14 2.53
C GLY A 401 -24.07 -5.26 3.05
N VAL A 402 -24.37 -4.47 4.08
CA VAL A 402 -23.45 -3.57 4.80
C VAL A 402 -23.57 -3.88 6.29
N ILE A 403 -22.44 -3.91 7.02
CA ILE A 403 -22.45 -3.78 8.49
C ILE A 403 -22.33 -2.30 8.79
N GLU A 404 -23.31 -1.74 9.50
CA GLU A 404 -23.29 -0.37 10.00
C GLU A 404 -22.92 -0.37 11.48
N CYS A 405 -22.23 0.67 11.95
CA CYS A 405 -21.99 0.90 13.38
C CYS A 405 -22.86 2.05 13.89
N ASP A 406 -23.25 1.95 15.17
CA ASP A 406 -24.05 3.00 15.83
C ASP A 406 -23.30 4.36 15.83
N PRO A 407 -24.00 5.51 15.68
CA PRO A 407 -23.39 6.84 15.75
C PRO A 407 -22.50 7.11 16.97
N LEU A 408 -22.80 6.55 18.14
CA LEU A 408 -21.96 6.66 19.35
C LEU A 408 -20.67 5.84 19.23
N VAL A 409 -20.74 4.65 18.63
CA VAL A 409 -19.56 3.83 18.30
C VAL A 409 -18.72 4.54 17.25
N ARG A 410 -19.34 5.18 16.25
CA ARG A 410 -18.67 5.99 15.23
C ARG A 410 -17.93 7.20 15.82
N LYS A 411 -18.52 7.92 16.78
CA LYS A 411 -17.99 9.20 17.32
C LYS A 411 -16.75 9.15 18.27
N GLY A 412 -16.55 8.25 19.23
CA GLY A 412 -16.33 6.84 19.01
C GLY A 412 -14.92 6.56 18.47
N LEU A 413 -14.89 5.93 17.29
CA LEU A 413 -13.73 5.36 16.62
C LEU A 413 -12.49 6.28 16.51
N GLU A 414 -12.68 7.58 16.32
CA GLU A 414 -11.59 8.57 16.21
C GLU A 414 -10.66 8.51 17.43
N LYS A 415 -11.24 8.48 18.64
CA LYS A 415 -10.50 8.48 19.91
C LYS A 415 -9.83 7.13 20.22
N THR A 416 -10.23 6.05 19.53
CA THR A 416 -9.63 4.71 19.66
C THR A 416 -8.54 4.40 18.64
N ALA A 417 -8.29 5.27 17.65
CA ALA A 417 -7.24 5.07 16.64
C ALA A 417 -5.87 4.67 17.24
N LYS A 418 -5.48 5.34 18.34
CA LYS A 418 -4.26 5.08 19.12
C LYS A 418 -4.19 3.72 19.83
N HIS A 419 -5.30 2.97 19.90
CA HIS A 419 -5.40 1.64 20.50
C HIS A 419 -5.59 0.53 19.45
N MET A 420 -5.62 0.88 18.16
CA MET A 420 -5.78 -0.11 17.09
C MET A 420 -4.50 -0.93 16.91
N VAL A 421 -4.63 -2.26 16.92
CA VAL A 421 -3.49 -3.16 16.63
C VAL A 421 -3.08 -3.04 15.16
N ILE A 422 -1.84 -2.62 14.93
CA ILE A 422 -1.22 -2.50 13.60
C ILE A 422 -0.07 -3.52 13.51
N PRO A 423 -0.25 -4.69 12.87
CA PRO A 423 0.79 -5.73 12.85
C PRO A 423 2.01 -5.35 12.00
N TYR A 424 1.77 -4.77 10.81
CA TYR A 424 2.81 -4.35 9.87
C TYR A 424 3.43 -3.00 10.28
N MET A 425 4.06 -2.94 11.46
CA MET A 425 4.84 -1.77 11.91
C MET A 425 6.13 -1.57 11.10
N PRO A 426 6.71 -0.36 11.02
CA PRO A 426 8.05 -0.17 10.48
C PRO A 426 9.07 -1.00 11.27
N MET A 427 10.05 -1.60 10.58
CA MET A 427 10.93 -2.59 11.20
C MET A 427 12.06 -1.94 12.00
N LEU A 428 12.35 -2.45 13.20
CA LEU A 428 13.47 -2.02 14.06
C LEU A 428 14.85 -2.52 13.61
N VAL A 429 14.88 -3.39 12.60
CA VAL A 429 16.09 -3.97 11.99
C VAL A 429 15.93 -3.99 10.47
N PRO A 430 17.04 -4.05 9.71
CA PRO A 430 17.01 -4.26 8.27
C PRO A 430 16.04 -5.40 7.85
N PRO A 431 15.21 -5.19 6.81
CA PRO A 431 14.30 -6.22 6.31
C PRO A 431 15.04 -7.46 5.81
N GLN A 432 14.33 -8.58 5.68
CA GLN A 432 14.86 -9.75 4.97
C GLN A 432 14.95 -9.46 3.47
N ASN A 433 16.14 -9.67 2.91
CA ASN A 433 16.36 -9.61 1.46
C ASN A 433 15.37 -10.51 0.69
N TRP A 434 14.90 -10.04 -0.46
CA TRP A 434 14.02 -10.80 -1.33
C TRP A 434 14.77 -11.94 -2.04
N THR A 435 14.29 -13.17 -1.86
CA THR A 435 14.84 -14.38 -2.50
C THR A 435 13.82 -15.10 -3.38
N GLY A 436 12.54 -14.68 -3.36
CA GLY A 436 11.44 -15.25 -4.12
C GLY A 436 10.11 -14.57 -3.80
N TYR A 437 9.04 -14.93 -4.54
CA TYR A 437 7.72 -14.25 -4.48
C TYR A 437 7.17 -14.03 -3.05
N ASP A 438 7.33 -15.02 -2.15
CA ASP A 438 6.89 -14.99 -0.75
C ASP A 438 8.06 -15.17 0.23
N GLN A 439 9.25 -14.71 -0.17
CA GLN A 439 10.48 -14.79 0.60
C GLN A 439 11.19 -13.42 0.61
N GLY A 440 10.97 -12.63 1.66
CA GLY A 440 11.59 -11.31 1.85
C GLY A 440 10.76 -10.44 2.80
N ALA A 441 11.16 -9.17 2.93
CA ALA A 441 10.57 -8.16 3.81
C ALA A 441 10.53 -8.58 5.30
N TYR A 442 9.37 -8.97 5.84
CA TYR A 442 9.17 -9.17 7.27
C TYR A 442 9.72 -10.51 7.79
N LEU A 443 10.03 -10.56 9.10
CA LEU A 443 10.63 -11.73 9.73
C LEU A 443 9.71 -12.96 9.73
N PHE A 444 8.41 -12.74 9.96
CA PHE A 444 7.36 -13.75 10.01
C PHE A 444 6.13 -13.32 9.22
N LEU A 445 5.75 -12.02 9.26
CA LEU A 445 4.51 -11.55 8.63
C LEU A 445 4.46 -11.89 7.13
N PRO A 446 3.31 -12.34 6.60
CA PRO A 446 3.14 -12.66 5.19
C PRO A 446 3.54 -11.48 4.30
N SER A 447 4.49 -11.73 3.40
CA SER A 447 5.12 -10.71 2.57
C SER A 447 5.18 -11.22 1.13
N TYR A 448 4.76 -10.39 0.17
CA TYR A 448 4.69 -10.75 -1.24
C TYR A 448 5.31 -9.66 -2.11
N VAL A 449 6.15 -10.06 -3.08
CA VAL A 449 6.84 -9.15 -4.02
C VAL A 449 5.85 -8.28 -4.82
N MET A 450 4.68 -8.80 -5.17
CA MET A 450 3.72 -8.13 -6.05
C MET A 450 2.30 -8.07 -5.43
N ARG A 451 1.70 -6.88 -5.42
CA ARG A 451 0.31 -6.58 -5.06
C ARG A 451 -0.63 -7.05 -6.19
N THR A 452 -0.92 -8.35 -6.23
CA THR A 452 -1.74 -8.98 -7.29
C THR A 452 -3.25 -8.79 -7.15
N HIS A 453 -3.73 -8.27 -6.00
CA HIS A 453 -5.17 -8.08 -5.72
C HIS A 453 -6.07 -9.31 -5.99
N GLY A 454 -5.51 -10.52 -5.85
CA GLY A 454 -6.19 -11.79 -6.09
C GLY A 454 -6.01 -12.37 -7.50
N ALA A 455 -5.43 -11.62 -8.45
CA ALA A 455 -5.23 -12.06 -9.82
C ALA A 455 -4.31 -13.29 -9.90
N LYS A 456 -4.88 -14.46 -10.21
CA LYS A 456 -4.15 -15.74 -10.13
C LYS A 456 -2.99 -15.77 -11.11
N GLN A 457 -3.22 -15.29 -12.34
CA GLN A 457 -2.24 -15.37 -13.41
C GLN A 457 -0.97 -14.55 -13.10
N GLN A 458 -1.10 -13.34 -12.53
CA GLN A 458 0.04 -12.53 -12.11
C GLN A 458 0.89 -13.27 -11.08
N ARG A 459 0.26 -13.81 -10.03
CA ARG A 459 0.95 -14.54 -8.96
C ARG A 459 1.71 -15.76 -9.50
N GLU A 460 1.05 -16.61 -10.30
CA GLU A 460 1.71 -17.82 -10.80
C GLU A 460 2.80 -17.50 -11.85
N THR A 461 2.67 -16.40 -12.60
CA THR A 461 3.75 -15.93 -13.50
C THR A 461 4.99 -15.51 -12.72
N VAL A 462 4.87 -14.64 -11.72
CA VAL A 462 6.03 -14.21 -10.91
C VAL A 462 6.62 -15.39 -10.12
N LYS A 463 5.79 -16.30 -9.58
CA LYS A 463 6.26 -17.53 -8.90
C LYS A 463 7.03 -18.50 -9.79
N ARG A 464 6.79 -18.50 -11.12
CA ARG A 464 7.45 -19.41 -12.08
C ARG A 464 8.69 -18.80 -12.74
N THR A 465 8.90 -17.50 -12.61
CA THR A 465 10.01 -16.80 -13.25
C THR A 465 11.33 -17.18 -12.55
N PRO A 466 12.41 -17.51 -13.30
CA PRO A 466 13.68 -17.89 -12.69
C PRO A 466 14.23 -16.78 -11.78
N ARG A 467 14.76 -17.15 -10.60
CA ARG A 467 15.30 -16.17 -9.63
C ARG A 467 16.30 -15.20 -10.26
N LYS A 468 17.21 -15.68 -11.13
CA LYS A 468 18.20 -14.84 -11.84
C LYS A 468 17.57 -13.69 -12.65
N GLN A 469 16.36 -13.89 -13.18
CA GLN A 469 15.63 -12.86 -13.94
C GLN A 469 14.97 -11.81 -13.02
N LEU A 470 14.68 -12.16 -11.76
CA LEU A 470 14.13 -11.23 -10.76
C LEU A 470 15.21 -10.61 -9.85
N GLU A 471 16.47 -11.02 -9.99
CA GLU A 471 17.57 -10.60 -9.11
C GLU A 471 17.82 -9.08 -9.10
N PRO A 472 17.75 -8.34 -10.22
CA PRO A 472 17.84 -6.87 -10.20
C PRO A 472 16.66 -6.21 -9.46
N VAL A 473 15.46 -6.79 -9.59
CA VAL A 473 14.24 -6.32 -8.92
C VAL A 473 14.33 -6.54 -7.41
N PHE A 474 14.88 -7.67 -7.00
CA PHE A 474 15.15 -7.98 -5.59
C PHE A 474 16.24 -7.06 -5.03
N GLU A 475 17.36 -6.85 -5.75
CA GLU A 475 18.40 -5.90 -5.33
C GLU A 475 17.84 -4.48 -5.11
N ALA A 476 16.94 -4.01 -5.98
CA ALA A 476 16.32 -2.70 -5.86
C ALA A 476 15.29 -2.60 -4.72
N LEU A 477 14.42 -3.61 -4.55
CA LEU A 477 13.50 -3.68 -3.40
C LEU A 477 14.24 -3.76 -2.07
N ASP A 478 15.33 -4.52 -2.01
CA ASP A 478 16.19 -4.61 -0.84
C ASP A 478 16.89 -3.29 -0.56
N THR A 479 17.29 -2.57 -1.62
CA THR A 479 17.90 -1.24 -1.51
C THR A 479 16.94 -0.23 -0.90
N LEU A 480 15.74 -0.08 -1.47
CA LEU A 480 14.68 0.77 -0.92
C LEU A 480 14.25 0.36 0.50
N GLY A 481 14.30 -0.95 0.79
CA GLY A 481 14.00 -1.52 2.11
C GLY A 481 15.07 -1.26 3.18
N ASN A 482 16.33 -1.04 2.78
CA ASN A 482 17.45 -0.82 3.71
C ASN A 482 17.68 0.68 4.02
N THR A 483 17.03 1.61 3.32
CA THR A 483 17.06 3.03 3.65
C THR A 483 16.44 3.26 5.03
N LYS A 484 17.17 3.95 5.91
CA LYS A 484 16.87 4.06 7.34
C LYS A 484 16.26 5.42 7.69
N TRP A 485 15.13 5.38 8.37
CA TRP A 485 14.30 6.54 8.72
C TRP A 485 14.23 6.76 10.22
N ARG A 486 14.03 8.00 10.65
CA ARG A 486 13.61 8.35 12.02
C ARG A 486 12.48 9.38 11.97
N ILE A 487 11.88 9.65 13.14
CA ILE A 487 10.87 10.70 13.29
C ILE A 487 11.55 12.04 13.51
N ASN A 488 11.22 13.06 12.71
CA ASN A 488 11.58 14.44 13.03
C ASN A 488 10.76 14.90 14.25
N ARG A 489 11.44 15.04 15.39
CA ARG A 489 10.79 15.36 16.68
C ARG A 489 10.29 16.81 16.76
N ARG A 490 10.94 17.76 16.06
CA ARG A 490 10.50 19.17 16.02
C ARG A 490 9.17 19.28 15.28
N ILE A 491 9.06 18.68 14.10
CA ILE A 491 7.81 18.70 13.31
C ILE A 491 6.71 17.89 13.99
N LEU A 492 6.99 16.70 14.54
CA LEU A 492 5.96 15.96 15.30
C LEU A 492 5.43 16.79 16.49
N GLY A 493 6.30 17.54 17.19
CA GLY A 493 5.88 18.44 18.26
C GLY A 493 4.97 19.59 17.79
N VAL A 494 5.27 20.22 16.65
CA VAL A 494 4.41 21.25 16.05
C VAL A 494 3.06 20.66 15.60
N VAL A 495 3.08 19.50 14.95
CA VAL A 495 1.89 18.76 14.51
C VAL A 495 1.00 18.38 15.70
N ASP A 496 1.56 17.79 16.76
CA ASP A 496 0.80 17.42 17.96
C ASP A 496 0.16 18.66 18.63
N ARG A 497 0.83 19.83 18.59
CA ARG A 497 0.25 21.10 19.09
C ARG A 497 -0.89 21.62 18.21
N ILE A 498 -0.75 21.64 16.88
CA ILE A 498 -1.84 22.03 15.96
C ILE A 498 -3.03 21.08 16.13
N TRP A 499 -2.76 19.77 16.21
CA TRP A 499 -3.79 18.75 16.37
C TRP A 499 -4.49 18.87 17.72
N ALA A 500 -3.78 19.11 18.82
CA ALA A 500 -4.38 19.37 20.13
C ALA A 500 -5.35 20.58 20.07
N ASN A 501 -4.97 21.65 19.37
CA ASN A 501 -5.72 22.90 19.23
C ASN A 501 -6.85 22.89 18.18
N GLY A 502 -7.23 21.71 17.66
CA GLY A 502 -8.40 21.54 16.79
C GLY A 502 -8.10 21.31 15.30
N GLY A 503 -6.84 21.24 14.88
CA GLY A 503 -6.48 21.13 13.46
C GLY A 503 -6.67 22.45 12.69
N ARG A 504 -7.09 22.37 11.43
CA ARG A 504 -7.37 23.51 10.51
C ARG A 504 -6.15 24.33 10.05
N LEU A 505 -4.93 23.90 10.36
CA LEU A 505 -3.68 24.51 9.90
C LEU A 505 -2.90 23.49 9.06
N ALA A 506 -2.18 23.96 8.02
CA ALA A 506 -1.34 23.13 7.15
C ALA A 506 -2.07 21.87 6.63
N ASP A 507 -3.24 22.07 6.01
CA ASP A 507 -4.16 21.04 5.50
C ASP A 507 -4.58 19.93 6.48
N LEU A 508 -4.29 20.07 7.79
CA LEU A 508 -4.86 19.20 8.81
C LEU A 508 -6.37 19.47 8.92
N VAL A 509 -7.14 18.40 8.73
CA VAL A 509 -8.60 18.39 8.86
C VAL A 509 -9.09 19.02 10.17
N ASP A 510 -10.22 19.70 10.09
CA ASP A 510 -10.94 20.24 11.25
C ASP A 510 -11.40 19.12 12.19
N ARG A 511 -11.05 19.23 13.48
CA ARG A 511 -11.45 18.24 14.48
C ARG A 511 -12.94 18.26 14.76
N GLU A 512 -13.65 19.34 14.46
CA GLU A 512 -15.10 19.43 14.63
C GLU A 512 -15.88 19.20 13.32
N ASP A 513 -17.14 18.82 13.49
CA ASP A 513 -18.12 18.61 12.41
C ASP A 513 -18.84 19.93 12.07
N VAL A 514 -19.14 20.15 10.78
CA VAL A 514 -19.96 21.28 10.34
C VAL A 514 -21.39 21.10 10.88
N PRO A 515 -22.00 22.12 11.51
CA PRO A 515 -23.36 22.01 12.01
C PRO A 515 -24.35 21.74 10.87
N LEU A 516 -25.32 20.86 11.14
CA LEU A 516 -26.42 20.60 10.19
C LEU A 516 -27.23 21.89 10.00
N PRO A 517 -27.68 22.20 8.77
CA PRO A 517 -28.54 23.36 8.55
C PRO A 517 -29.89 23.13 9.24
N VAL A 518 -30.39 24.15 9.91
CA VAL A 518 -31.74 24.18 10.52
C VAL A 518 -32.79 23.86 9.46
N GLU A 519 -33.81 23.07 9.80
CA GLU A 519 -34.95 22.79 8.93
C GLU A 519 -35.79 24.08 8.77
N PRO A 520 -36.09 24.54 7.54
CA PRO A 520 -36.79 25.79 7.36
C PRO A 520 -38.26 25.64 7.75
N ASP A 521 -38.79 26.63 8.47
CA ASP A 521 -40.19 26.70 8.86
C ASP A 521 -41.03 27.21 7.68
N THR A 522 -41.28 26.29 6.73
CA THR A 522 -41.91 26.57 5.43
C THR A 522 -42.55 25.31 4.88
N GLU A 523 -43.72 25.43 4.25
CA GLU A 523 -44.33 24.32 3.49
C GLU A 523 -43.81 24.24 2.04
N ASP A 524 -42.95 25.17 1.59
CA ASP A 524 -42.46 25.14 0.21
C ASP A 524 -41.59 23.90 -0.05
N GLY A 525 -42.13 23.00 -0.89
CA GLY A 525 -41.43 21.84 -1.41
C GLY A 525 -40.12 22.16 -2.14
N THR A 526 -39.90 23.38 -2.67
CA THR A 526 -38.59 23.76 -3.22
C THR A 526 -37.58 24.06 -2.10
N GLU A 527 -37.95 24.80 -1.06
CA GLU A 527 -37.08 25.09 0.09
C GLU A 527 -36.78 23.87 0.94
N ILE A 528 -37.80 23.07 1.29
CA ILE A 528 -37.62 21.77 1.94
C ILE A 528 -36.66 20.88 1.12
N ARG A 529 -36.72 20.93 -0.22
CA ARG A 529 -35.81 20.20 -1.10
C ARG A 529 -34.40 20.80 -1.11
N LYS A 530 -34.23 22.13 -1.20
CA LYS A 530 -32.94 22.83 -1.07
C LYS A 530 -32.27 22.48 0.27
N TRP A 531 -33.02 22.50 1.37
CA TRP A 531 -32.56 22.08 2.69
C TRP A 531 -32.14 20.60 2.71
N LYS A 532 -32.96 19.67 2.19
CA LYS A 532 -32.59 18.24 2.11
C LYS A 532 -31.32 17.99 1.28
N TRP A 533 -31.05 18.79 0.24
CA TRP A 533 -29.76 18.79 -0.45
C TRP A 533 -28.61 19.33 0.42
N LYS A 534 -28.82 20.45 1.13
CA LYS A 534 -27.81 21.05 2.03
C LYS A 534 -27.45 20.12 3.19
N VAL A 535 -28.44 19.48 3.84
CA VAL A 535 -28.24 18.43 4.86
C VAL A 535 -27.42 17.27 4.30
N LYS A 536 -27.73 16.81 3.08
CA LYS A 536 -27.00 15.72 2.43
C LYS A 536 -25.55 16.11 2.09
N ALA A 537 -25.30 17.36 1.71
CA ALA A 537 -23.96 17.88 1.46
C ALA A 537 -23.14 17.95 2.76
N VAL A 538 -23.68 18.56 3.82
CA VAL A 538 -23.01 18.67 5.13
C VAL A 538 -22.75 17.28 5.75
N LYS A 539 -23.72 16.36 5.69
CA LYS A 539 -23.52 14.97 6.15
C LYS A 539 -22.45 14.23 5.34
N LYS A 540 -22.28 14.54 4.04
CA LYS A 540 -21.17 14.00 3.24
C LYS A 540 -19.84 14.59 3.70
N GLU A 541 -19.75 15.90 3.87
CA GLU A 541 -18.53 16.59 4.31
C GLU A 541 -18.05 16.08 5.67
N ASN A 542 -18.93 16.04 6.68
CA ASN A 542 -18.57 15.53 8.02
C ASN A 542 -18.12 14.06 7.98
N ASN A 543 -18.69 13.25 7.08
CA ASN A 543 -18.26 11.87 6.90
C ASN A 543 -16.90 11.74 6.19
N GLU A 544 -16.53 12.69 5.32
CA GLU A 544 -15.20 12.80 4.73
C GLU A 544 -14.18 13.31 5.76
N ARG A 545 -14.52 14.37 6.53
CA ARG A 545 -13.72 14.89 7.65
C ARG A 545 -13.40 13.78 8.65
N HIS A 546 -14.41 13.07 9.15
CA HIS A 546 -14.25 11.95 10.10
C HIS A 546 -13.21 10.91 9.64
N SER A 547 -13.26 10.48 8.38
CA SER A 547 -12.28 9.51 7.87
C SER A 547 -10.86 10.10 7.73
N GLN A 548 -10.73 11.41 7.44
CA GLN A 548 -9.44 12.10 7.52
C GLN A 548 -8.93 12.19 8.97
N ARG A 549 -9.80 12.46 9.96
CA ARG A 549 -9.43 12.51 11.39
C ARG A 549 -8.92 11.14 11.86
N CYS A 550 -9.57 10.06 11.46
CA CYS A 550 -9.12 8.69 11.70
C CYS A 550 -7.76 8.38 11.07
N ASP A 551 -7.52 8.80 9.82
CA ASP A 551 -6.23 8.62 9.13
C ASP A 551 -5.09 9.41 9.81
N VAL A 552 -5.33 10.66 10.21
CA VAL A 552 -4.38 11.48 10.96
C VAL A 552 -4.01 10.81 12.30
N GLU A 553 -4.98 10.39 13.12
CA GLU A 553 -4.64 9.74 14.39
C GLU A 553 -3.95 8.38 14.24
N LEU A 554 -4.22 7.63 13.16
CA LEU A 554 -3.47 6.39 12.86
C LEU A 554 -2.01 6.69 12.47
N LYS A 555 -1.77 7.74 11.66
CA LYS A 555 -0.41 8.22 11.34
C LYS A 555 0.33 8.69 12.60
N LEU A 556 -0.32 9.50 13.44
CA LEU A 556 0.27 10.02 14.67
C LEU A 556 0.48 8.92 15.72
N ALA A 557 -0.39 7.91 15.81
CA ALA A 557 -0.16 6.75 16.68
C ALA A 557 1.13 6.00 16.31
N VAL A 558 1.40 5.82 15.02
CA VAL A 558 2.68 5.22 14.56
C VAL A 558 3.84 6.17 14.83
N ALA A 559 3.73 7.47 14.50
CA ALA A 559 4.79 8.44 14.74
C ALA A 559 5.19 8.52 16.23
N ARG A 560 4.20 8.67 17.12
CA ARG A 560 4.39 8.70 18.58
C ARG A 560 4.99 7.41 19.14
N LYS A 561 4.69 6.23 18.53
CA LYS A 561 5.28 4.93 18.91
C LYS A 561 6.71 4.73 18.40
N MET A 562 7.10 5.38 17.32
CA MET A 562 8.45 5.27 16.71
C MET A 562 9.39 6.43 17.09
N LYS A 563 8.90 7.50 17.75
CA LYS A 563 9.65 8.74 18.04
C LYS A 563 10.96 8.54 18.81
N ASP A 564 11.02 7.51 19.65
CA ASP A 564 12.15 7.23 20.56
C ASP A 564 13.15 6.23 19.96
N GLU A 565 12.84 5.62 18.82
CA GLU A 565 13.76 4.74 18.10
C GLU A 565 14.83 5.55 17.36
N VAL A 566 16.09 5.10 17.46
CA VAL A 566 17.23 5.72 16.76
C VAL A 566 17.12 5.60 15.23
N GLY A 567 16.33 4.64 14.75
CA GLY A 567 15.93 4.55 13.35
C GLY A 567 15.34 3.19 12.99
N PHE A 568 14.46 3.19 12.00
CA PHE A 568 13.64 2.07 11.54
C PHE A 568 13.62 1.99 10.00
N TYR A 569 13.03 0.92 9.47
CA TYR A 569 13.10 0.56 8.05
C TYR A 569 11.70 0.27 7.49
N TYR A 570 11.49 0.58 6.20
CA TYR A 570 10.25 0.31 5.48
C TYR A 570 10.46 -0.78 4.42
N PRO A 571 10.02 -2.03 4.65
CA PRO A 571 10.06 -3.04 3.60
C PRO A 571 9.19 -2.62 2.41
N HIS A 572 9.74 -2.76 1.20
CA HIS A 572 9.06 -2.40 -0.04
C HIS A 572 8.54 -3.63 -0.79
N ASN A 573 7.44 -3.45 -1.51
CA ASN A 573 6.97 -4.36 -2.54
C ASN A 573 6.33 -3.60 -3.72
N LEU A 574 5.99 -4.31 -4.79
CA LEU A 574 5.58 -3.71 -6.07
C LEU A 574 4.06 -3.77 -6.29
N ASP A 575 3.52 -2.87 -7.10
CA ASP A 575 2.30 -3.19 -7.86
C ASP A 575 2.61 -4.11 -9.06
N PHE A 576 1.59 -4.52 -9.81
CA PHE A 576 1.74 -5.45 -10.93
C PHE A 576 2.51 -4.88 -12.14
N ARG A 577 2.79 -3.58 -12.18
CA ARG A 577 3.47 -2.86 -13.27
C ARG A 577 4.97 -2.71 -12.99
N GLY A 578 5.33 -2.61 -11.71
CA GLY A 578 6.71 -2.47 -11.25
C GLY A 578 7.00 -1.22 -10.42
N ARG A 579 6.01 -0.37 -10.12
CA ARG A 579 6.20 0.73 -9.16
C ARG A 579 6.32 0.15 -7.74
N ALA A 580 7.30 0.64 -6.97
CA ALA A 580 7.54 0.24 -5.59
C ALA A 580 6.73 1.06 -4.58
N TYR A 581 6.40 0.44 -3.45
CA TYR A 581 5.63 1.02 -2.35
C TYR A 581 6.05 0.41 -1.00
N PRO A 582 6.15 1.19 0.08
CA PRO A 582 6.24 0.68 1.45
C PRO A 582 5.08 -0.24 1.80
N MET A 583 5.37 -1.28 2.59
CA MET A 583 4.38 -2.24 3.08
C MET A 583 3.63 -1.76 4.35
N HIS A 584 4.17 -0.79 5.09
CA HIS A 584 3.44 -0.15 6.19
C HIS A 584 2.40 0.84 5.62
N PRO A 585 1.10 0.72 5.96
CA PRO A 585 0.04 1.42 5.22
C PRO A 585 -0.24 2.87 5.65
N TYR A 586 0.11 3.29 6.88
CA TYR A 586 -0.34 4.59 7.43
C TYR A 586 0.75 5.67 7.37
N LEU A 587 1.83 5.52 8.14
CA LEU A 587 2.97 6.45 8.15
C LEU A 587 4.11 5.87 7.30
N ASN A 588 4.33 6.44 6.11
CA ASN A 588 5.47 6.16 5.25
C ASN A 588 5.73 7.37 4.33
N HIS A 589 6.89 7.40 3.65
CA HIS A 589 7.33 8.56 2.87
C HIS A 589 6.57 8.78 1.54
N LEU A 590 5.81 7.80 1.05
CA LEU A 590 4.85 7.99 -0.07
C LEU A 590 3.55 8.70 0.38
N GLY A 591 3.41 9.01 1.67
CA GLY A 591 2.23 9.67 2.23
C GLY A 591 2.07 11.14 1.85
N SER A 592 1.06 11.77 2.46
CA SER A 592 0.78 13.21 2.47
C SER A 592 1.93 14.02 3.09
N ASP A 593 1.97 15.33 2.88
CA ASP A 593 2.95 16.27 3.48
C ASP A 593 3.23 16.00 4.97
N LEU A 594 2.18 15.87 5.80
CA LEU A 594 2.26 15.42 7.20
C LEU A 594 3.18 14.21 7.42
N CYS A 595 3.09 13.17 6.56
CA CYS A 595 3.92 11.96 6.68
C CYS A 595 5.37 12.20 6.27
N ARG A 596 5.61 13.15 5.37
CA ARG A 596 6.93 13.49 4.84
C ARG A 596 7.68 14.41 5.81
N GLY A 597 7.06 15.49 6.26
CA GLY A 597 7.65 16.43 7.23
C GLY A 597 8.00 15.78 8.59
N VAL A 598 7.30 14.72 9.01
CA VAL A 598 7.67 13.97 10.24
C VAL A 598 8.67 12.83 10.00
N LEU A 599 9.12 12.57 8.77
CA LEU A 599 10.07 11.50 8.42
C LEU A 599 11.35 12.05 7.82
N GLU A 600 12.48 11.72 8.44
CA GLU A 600 13.82 12.14 7.98
C GLU A 600 14.78 10.95 8.00
N PHE A 601 15.94 11.06 7.34
CA PHE A 601 16.92 9.98 7.34
C PHE A 601 17.54 9.81 8.74
N ALA A 602 17.65 8.57 9.21
CA ALA A 602 18.20 8.29 10.55
C ALA A 602 19.69 8.56 10.64
N GLU A 603 20.42 8.19 9.58
CA GLU A 603 21.79 8.63 9.31
C GLU A 603 21.76 10.05 8.76
N GLY A 604 22.77 10.86 9.09
CA GLY A 604 22.90 12.25 8.62
C GLY A 604 24.26 12.47 7.96
N ARG A 605 24.37 13.51 7.15
CA ARG A 605 25.60 13.89 6.43
C ARG A 605 25.91 15.38 6.58
N PRO A 606 27.20 15.78 6.61
CA PRO A 606 27.56 17.19 6.53
C PRO A 606 27.07 17.77 5.19
N LEU A 607 26.50 18.97 5.20
CA LEU A 607 25.97 19.61 3.99
C LEU A 607 27.03 19.82 2.90
N GLY A 608 28.23 20.27 3.28
CA GLY A 608 29.20 20.83 2.35
C GLY A 608 28.66 22.07 1.61
N LYS A 609 29.43 22.58 0.65
CA LYS A 609 29.03 23.73 -0.19
C LYS A 609 27.80 23.43 -1.03
N SER A 610 27.80 22.28 -1.71
CA SER A 610 26.69 21.90 -2.58
C SER A 610 25.41 21.63 -1.78
N GLY A 611 25.48 20.89 -0.67
CA GLY A 611 24.29 20.58 0.12
C GLY A 611 23.67 21.81 0.79
N LEU A 612 24.45 22.83 1.16
CA LEU A 612 23.87 24.09 1.64
C LEU A 612 23.08 24.81 0.52
N ARG A 613 23.61 24.83 -0.71
CA ARG A 613 22.90 25.37 -1.88
C ARG A 613 21.64 24.55 -2.23
N TRP A 614 21.74 23.22 -2.22
CA TRP A 614 20.60 22.33 -2.46
C TRP A 614 19.53 22.40 -1.37
N LEU A 615 19.89 22.64 -0.10
CA LEU A 615 18.91 22.86 0.96
C LEU A 615 18.10 24.14 0.75
N LYS A 616 18.73 25.21 0.24
CA LYS A 616 18.02 26.45 -0.16
C LYS A 616 17.10 26.20 -1.37
N ILE A 617 17.61 25.58 -2.43
CA ILE A 617 16.81 25.18 -3.62
C ILE A 617 15.62 24.29 -3.20
N HIS A 618 15.82 23.37 -2.27
CA HIS A 618 14.77 22.48 -1.77
C HIS A 618 13.67 23.21 -1.00
N LEU A 619 14.03 24.19 -0.16
CA LEU A 619 13.07 25.05 0.54
C LEU A 619 12.22 25.85 -0.47
N ALA A 620 12.86 26.43 -1.49
CA ALA A 620 12.19 27.13 -2.59
C ALA A 620 11.27 26.21 -3.43
N ASN A 621 11.68 24.95 -3.67
CA ASN A 621 10.84 23.94 -4.33
C ASN A 621 9.58 23.63 -3.52
N LEU A 622 9.70 23.45 -2.20
CA LEU A 622 8.60 23.14 -1.30
C LEU A 622 7.63 24.32 -1.13
N TYR A 623 8.13 25.56 -1.19
CA TYR A 623 7.30 26.75 -1.25
C TYR A 623 6.46 26.79 -2.53
N ALA A 624 7.04 26.34 -3.65
CA ALA A 624 6.41 26.23 -4.96
C ALA A 624 5.79 27.56 -5.45
N GLY A 625 4.51 27.59 -5.81
CA GLY A 625 3.81 28.82 -6.24
C GLY A 625 4.34 29.47 -7.53
N GLY A 626 5.27 28.85 -8.26
CA GLY A 626 6.01 29.43 -9.38
C GLY A 626 7.50 29.67 -9.08
N VAL A 627 7.91 29.67 -7.81
CA VAL A 627 9.34 29.68 -7.40
C VAL A 627 10.02 28.40 -7.90
N ASP A 628 9.29 27.28 -7.92
CA ASP A 628 9.67 26.00 -8.54
C ASP A 628 9.95 26.09 -10.06
N LYS A 629 9.72 27.25 -10.69
CA LYS A 629 9.95 27.50 -12.12
C LYS A 629 10.98 28.60 -12.39
N LEU A 630 11.61 29.13 -11.35
CA LEU A 630 12.85 29.89 -11.47
C LEU A 630 14.03 28.95 -11.77
N SER A 631 15.12 29.53 -12.29
CA SER A 631 16.43 28.87 -12.36
C SER A 631 16.96 28.58 -10.95
N TYR A 632 17.96 27.70 -10.82
CA TYR A 632 18.50 27.37 -9.49
C TYR A 632 19.03 28.58 -8.72
N GLU A 633 19.64 29.57 -9.37
CA GLU A 633 20.08 30.79 -8.69
C GLU A 633 18.90 31.66 -8.24
N GLY A 634 17.82 31.78 -9.02
CA GLY A 634 16.59 32.48 -8.59
C GLY A 634 15.88 31.78 -7.42
N ARG A 635 16.01 30.46 -7.29
CA ARG A 635 15.54 29.70 -6.12
C ARG A 635 16.41 29.94 -4.88
N VAL A 636 17.72 30.09 -5.06
CA VAL A 636 18.63 30.52 -3.98
C VAL A 636 18.30 31.94 -3.55
N GLU A 637 18.21 32.90 -4.48
CA GLU A 637 17.87 34.30 -4.22
C GLU A 637 16.52 34.45 -3.50
N PHE A 638 15.49 33.69 -3.90
CA PHE A 638 14.22 33.61 -3.16
C PHE A 638 14.41 33.17 -1.70
N THR A 639 15.34 32.26 -1.44
CA THR A 639 15.62 31.79 -0.07
C THR A 639 16.43 32.81 0.73
N GLU A 640 17.44 33.45 0.13
CA GLU A 640 18.25 34.49 0.79
C GLU A 640 17.43 35.74 1.13
N SER A 641 16.44 36.09 0.29
CA SER A 641 15.54 37.23 0.52
C SER A 641 14.48 36.99 1.60
N HIS A 642 14.29 35.75 2.06
CA HIS A 642 13.30 35.37 3.09
C HIS A 642 13.93 34.81 4.38
N LEU A 643 15.23 35.03 4.62
CA LEU A 643 15.93 34.48 5.79
C LEU A 643 15.26 34.83 7.14
N ASP A 644 14.75 36.05 7.30
CA ASP A 644 14.03 36.47 8.52
C ASP A 644 12.73 35.67 8.74
N ASP A 645 12.00 35.37 7.65
CA ASP A 645 10.76 34.58 7.69
C ASP A 645 11.04 33.09 7.94
N ILE A 646 12.18 32.60 7.44
CA ILE A 646 12.71 31.25 7.68
C ILE A 646 13.13 31.09 9.15
N PHE A 647 13.85 32.07 9.71
CA PHE A 647 14.25 32.08 11.11
C PHE A 647 13.05 32.20 12.06
N ASP A 648 12.09 33.10 11.80
CA ASP A 648 10.83 33.20 12.56
C ASP A 648 10.04 31.88 12.51
N SER A 649 9.92 31.27 11.32
CA SER A 649 9.24 29.99 11.16
C SER A 649 9.93 28.85 11.92
N ALA A 650 11.26 28.84 11.99
CA ALA A 650 12.02 27.81 12.68
C ALA A 650 11.95 27.91 14.23
N ASP A 651 11.96 29.14 14.77
CA ASP A 651 11.97 29.39 16.21
C ASP A 651 10.57 29.50 16.82
N ARG A 652 9.63 30.10 16.09
CA ARG A 652 8.25 30.40 16.54
C ARG A 652 7.21 29.83 15.55
N PRO A 653 7.21 28.52 15.28
CA PRO A 653 6.42 27.90 14.21
C PRO A 653 4.90 28.11 14.32
N LEU A 654 4.36 28.43 15.50
CA LEU A 654 2.93 28.72 15.71
C LEU A 654 2.67 30.15 16.22
N GLU A 655 3.70 30.80 16.76
CA GLU A 655 3.64 32.07 17.50
C GLU A 655 4.19 33.25 16.70
N GLY A 656 4.88 33.00 15.59
CA GLY A 656 5.48 34.01 14.70
C GLY A 656 4.55 34.45 13.56
N LYS A 657 5.15 34.93 12.47
CA LYS A 657 4.50 35.26 11.20
C LYS A 657 3.87 34.02 10.55
N ARG A 658 4.44 32.82 10.79
CA ARG A 658 4.01 31.52 10.24
C ARG A 658 4.06 31.46 8.69
N TRP A 659 5.08 32.10 8.10
CA TRP A 659 5.29 32.19 6.65
C TRP A 659 5.21 30.83 5.94
N TRP A 660 5.77 29.78 6.57
CA TRP A 660 5.75 28.38 6.10
C TRP A 660 4.36 27.81 5.76
N LEU A 661 3.26 28.39 6.28
CA LEU A 661 1.89 28.00 5.94
C LEU A 661 1.48 28.39 4.50
N SER A 662 2.30 29.18 3.80
CA SER A 662 2.02 29.68 2.43
C SER A 662 2.51 28.73 1.32
N ALA A 663 3.26 27.68 1.69
CA ALA A 663 3.86 26.70 0.78
C ALA A 663 2.84 25.69 0.20
N GLU A 664 3.14 25.06 -0.95
CA GLU A 664 2.33 23.91 -1.47
C GLU A 664 2.53 22.65 -0.60
N ASP A 665 3.67 22.53 0.11
CA ASP A 665 3.99 21.44 1.06
C ASP A 665 4.46 22.00 2.45
N PRO A 666 3.54 22.43 3.34
CA PRO A 666 3.89 23.19 4.55
C PRO A 666 4.77 22.48 5.59
N PHE A 667 4.49 21.23 5.98
CA PHE A 667 5.28 20.55 7.02
C PHE A 667 6.68 20.18 6.55
N GLN A 668 6.85 19.84 5.26
CA GLN A 668 8.17 19.72 4.63
C GLN A 668 8.88 21.07 4.57
N CYS A 669 8.19 22.16 4.19
CA CYS A 669 8.76 23.51 4.15
C CYS A 669 9.26 23.95 5.53
N LEU A 670 8.49 23.71 6.60
CA LEU A 670 8.90 23.99 7.97
C LEU A 670 10.13 23.15 8.40
N ALA A 671 10.22 21.89 7.97
CA ALA A 671 11.39 21.04 8.24
C ALA A 671 12.66 21.59 7.57
N ALA A 672 12.53 22.05 6.32
CA ALA A 672 13.61 22.72 5.60
C ALA A 672 14.00 24.06 6.26
N CYS A 673 13.03 24.88 6.68
CA CYS A 673 13.28 26.14 7.40
C CYS A 673 14.07 25.89 8.70
N ILE A 674 13.68 24.87 9.46
CA ILE A 674 14.35 24.44 10.69
C ILE A 674 15.80 24.04 10.42
N ASN A 675 16.04 23.15 9.46
CA ASN A 675 17.39 22.63 9.22
C ASN A 675 18.31 23.65 8.55
N LEU A 676 17.77 24.54 7.70
CA LEU A 676 18.52 25.66 7.15
C LEU A 676 18.88 26.68 8.24
N SER A 677 17.97 26.94 9.19
CA SER A 677 18.24 27.82 10.33
C SER A 677 19.32 27.26 11.26
N GLU A 678 19.30 25.95 11.51
CA GLU A 678 20.37 25.24 12.25
C GLU A 678 21.73 25.37 11.53
N ALA A 679 21.74 25.25 10.19
CA ALA A 679 22.97 25.37 9.40
C ALA A 679 23.51 26.81 9.34
N LEU A 680 22.67 27.81 9.06
CA LEU A 680 23.11 29.21 8.92
C LEU A 680 23.52 29.87 10.26
N ARG A 681 23.13 29.28 11.39
CA ARG A 681 23.57 29.71 12.74
C ARG A 681 24.83 28.99 13.23
N SER A 682 25.31 27.98 12.50
CA SER A 682 26.61 27.35 12.74
C SER A 682 27.74 28.29 12.30
N SER A 683 28.84 28.33 13.05
CA SER A 683 30.07 29.00 12.61
C SER A 683 30.69 28.36 11.36
N THR A 684 30.29 27.12 11.05
CA THR A 684 30.69 26.38 9.84
C THR A 684 29.44 25.71 9.23
N PRO A 685 28.61 26.44 8.46
CA PRO A 685 27.36 25.92 7.91
C PRO A 685 27.53 24.63 7.10
N GLU A 686 28.60 24.54 6.32
CA GLU A 686 29.00 23.37 5.53
C GLU A 686 29.21 22.09 6.36
N ALA A 687 29.66 22.22 7.62
CA ALA A 687 29.91 21.08 8.51
C ALA A 687 28.64 20.59 9.23
N THR A 688 27.51 21.30 9.10
CA THR A 688 26.26 20.97 9.78
C THR A 688 25.73 19.63 9.27
N ILE A 689 25.45 18.71 10.20
CA ILE A 689 24.89 17.39 9.88
C ILE A 689 23.40 17.53 9.58
N SER A 690 23.03 17.41 8.30
CA SER A 690 21.63 17.35 7.87
C SER A 690 21.12 15.91 7.84
N HIS A 691 19.83 15.78 8.13
CA HIS A 691 19.05 14.55 8.00
C HIS A 691 17.94 14.67 6.95
N MET A 692 17.81 15.84 6.31
CA MET A 692 16.73 16.14 5.38
C MET A 692 16.89 15.36 4.07
N PRO A 693 15.86 14.61 3.64
CA PRO A 693 15.78 14.18 2.24
C PRO A 693 15.54 15.42 1.36
N VAL A 694 16.43 15.69 0.42
CA VAL A 694 16.20 16.67 -0.65
C VAL A 694 15.57 15.94 -1.83
N HIS A 695 14.43 16.46 -2.29
CA HIS A 695 13.65 15.87 -3.38
C HIS A 695 14.09 16.43 -4.73
N GLN A 696 14.13 15.58 -5.75
CA GLN A 696 14.29 15.94 -7.16
C GLN A 696 13.14 15.28 -7.93
N ASP A 697 12.34 16.08 -8.62
CA ASP A 697 11.07 15.64 -9.22
C ASP A 697 11.13 15.61 -10.75
N GLY A 698 10.72 14.49 -11.36
CA GLY A 698 10.72 14.30 -12.81
C GLY A 698 9.69 15.21 -13.51
N SER A 699 10.16 16.07 -14.43
CA SER A 699 9.35 17.09 -15.11
C SER A 699 8.24 16.49 -16.00
N CYS A 700 7.10 16.14 -15.41
CA CYS A 700 6.02 15.36 -16.02
C CYS A 700 6.54 14.01 -16.58
N ASN A 701 7.16 13.21 -15.71
CA ASN A 701 7.88 11.96 -16.02
C ASN A 701 7.24 11.04 -17.07
N GLY A 702 5.91 10.85 -17.07
CA GLY A 702 5.22 10.06 -18.11
C GLY A 702 5.41 10.58 -19.55
N LEU A 703 5.55 11.90 -19.76
CA LEU A 703 5.92 12.49 -21.05
C LEU A 703 7.41 12.36 -21.34
N GLN A 704 8.28 12.45 -20.33
CA GLN A 704 9.73 12.21 -20.50
C GLN A 704 9.98 10.81 -21.06
N HIS A 705 9.35 9.79 -20.48
CA HIS A 705 9.40 8.42 -20.97
C HIS A 705 8.84 8.27 -22.40
N TYR A 706 7.79 9.01 -22.79
CA TYR A 706 7.28 8.99 -24.17
C TYR A 706 8.20 9.71 -25.17
N ALA A 707 8.77 10.87 -24.81
CA ALA A 707 9.70 11.60 -25.66
C ALA A 707 10.99 10.82 -25.92
N ALA A 708 11.50 10.11 -24.90
CA ALA A 708 12.64 9.19 -25.03
C ALA A 708 12.33 7.95 -25.90
N LEU A 709 11.14 7.36 -25.78
CA LEU A 709 10.68 6.26 -26.66
C LEU A 709 10.56 6.70 -28.13
N GLY A 710 9.99 7.89 -28.37
CA GLY A 710 9.73 8.41 -29.71
C GLY A 710 10.88 9.21 -30.32
N ARG A 711 11.94 9.50 -29.56
CA ARG A 711 13.01 10.45 -29.91
C ARG A 711 12.47 11.80 -30.40
N ASP A 712 11.44 12.29 -29.73
CA ASP A 712 10.72 13.53 -30.04
C ASP A 712 11.47 14.74 -29.47
N LYS A 713 12.19 15.51 -30.30
CA LYS A 713 13.05 16.62 -29.83
C LYS A 713 12.25 17.82 -29.30
N LEU A 714 11.06 18.10 -29.86
CA LEU A 714 10.18 19.16 -29.37
C LEU A 714 9.51 18.74 -28.06
N GLY A 715 9.02 17.49 -28.01
CA GLY A 715 8.49 16.91 -26.79
C GLY A 715 9.53 16.86 -25.68
N ALA A 716 10.78 16.50 -25.99
CA ALA A 716 11.91 16.43 -25.06
C ALA A 716 12.26 17.79 -24.45
N ALA A 717 12.36 18.85 -25.27
CA ALA A 717 12.59 20.21 -24.78
C ALA A 717 11.47 20.70 -23.85
N ALA A 718 10.20 20.38 -24.16
CA ALA A 718 9.06 20.75 -23.33
C ALA A 718 9.02 20.07 -21.94
N VAL A 719 9.81 19.01 -21.72
CA VAL A 719 9.85 18.20 -20.49
C VAL A 719 11.24 18.09 -19.88
N ASN A 720 12.12 19.05 -20.17
CA ASN A 720 13.47 19.18 -19.62
C ASN A 720 14.40 17.99 -19.91
N LEU A 721 14.20 17.26 -21.01
CA LEU A 721 15.18 16.28 -21.51
C LEU A 721 16.31 16.93 -22.32
N VAL A 722 16.19 18.21 -22.64
CA VAL A 722 17.21 19.07 -23.27
C VAL A 722 17.59 20.17 -22.29
N THR A 723 18.85 20.59 -22.27
CA THR A 723 19.36 21.74 -21.51
C THR A 723 18.64 23.04 -21.85
N GLY A 724 18.45 23.91 -20.85
CA GLY A 724 17.95 25.28 -21.00
C GLY A 724 18.17 26.07 -19.70
N ASP A 725 18.10 27.40 -19.76
CA ASP A 725 18.52 28.29 -18.65
C ASP A 725 17.62 28.19 -17.41
N LYS A 726 16.34 27.88 -17.62
CA LYS A 726 15.30 27.69 -16.60
C LYS A 726 14.43 26.47 -16.93
N PRO A 727 13.72 25.87 -15.95
CA PRO A 727 12.84 24.74 -16.22
C PRO A 727 11.72 25.10 -17.20
N ALA A 728 11.55 24.30 -18.25
CA ALA A 728 10.34 24.33 -19.07
C ALA A 728 9.12 23.83 -18.28
N ASP A 729 7.97 24.45 -18.51
CA ASP A 729 6.69 24.07 -17.91
C ASP A 729 5.67 23.67 -18.99
N VAL A 730 5.66 22.38 -19.33
CA VAL A 730 4.70 21.78 -20.28
C VAL A 730 3.24 22.17 -19.99
N TYR A 731 2.88 22.34 -18.72
CA TYR A 731 1.52 22.72 -18.30
C TYR A 731 1.16 24.15 -18.74
N SER A 732 2.07 25.11 -18.59
CA SER A 732 1.87 26.49 -19.05
C SER A 732 1.92 26.59 -20.58
N GLY A 733 2.77 25.82 -21.25
CA GLY A 733 2.78 25.72 -22.72
C GLY A 733 1.45 25.20 -23.28
N ILE A 734 0.89 24.14 -22.68
CA ILE A 734 -0.43 23.63 -23.04
C ILE A 734 -1.55 24.62 -22.66
N ALA A 735 -1.45 25.31 -21.51
CA ALA A 735 -2.42 26.33 -21.13
C ALA A 735 -2.48 27.49 -22.15
N ALA A 736 -1.32 27.97 -22.61
CA ALA A 736 -1.23 28.97 -23.68
C ALA A 736 -1.86 28.45 -24.99
N ARG A 737 -1.51 27.24 -25.42
CA ARG A 737 -2.10 26.64 -26.63
C ARG A 737 -3.61 26.44 -26.55
N VAL A 738 -4.13 26.06 -25.37
CA VAL A 738 -5.58 25.97 -25.11
C VAL A 738 -6.23 27.35 -25.19
N LEU A 739 -5.63 28.36 -24.56
CA LEU A 739 -6.10 29.74 -24.60
C LEU A 739 -6.14 30.29 -26.03
N ASP A 740 -5.17 29.99 -26.88
CA ASP A 740 -5.12 30.43 -28.28
C ASP A 740 -6.05 29.66 -29.21
N ILE A 741 -6.52 28.47 -28.83
CA ILE A 741 -7.68 27.84 -29.46
C ILE A 741 -8.96 28.57 -29.02
N MET A 742 -9.17 28.75 -27.71
CA MET A 742 -10.37 29.42 -27.19
C MET A 742 -10.52 30.87 -27.68
N LYS A 743 -9.43 31.64 -27.81
CA LYS A 743 -9.48 33.00 -28.39
C LYS A 743 -10.03 33.02 -29.82
N ARG A 744 -9.67 32.04 -30.65
CA ARG A 744 -10.16 31.93 -32.03
C ARG A 744 -11.62 31.46 -32.06
N ASP A 745 -11.93 30.37 -31.37
CA ASP A 745 -13.30 29.87 -31.25
C ASP A 745 -14.27 30.95 -30.72
N ALA A 746 -13.82 31.82 -29.80
CA ALA A 746 -14.60 32.92 -29.27
C ALA A 746 -14.85 34.09 -30.25
N GLN A 747 -14.01 34.26 -31.27
CA GLN A 747 -14.18 35.29 -32.30
C GLN A 747 -15.20 34.88 -33.37
N GLU A 748 -15.48 33.59 -33.51
CA GLU A 748 -16.49 33.06 -34.45
C GLU A 748 -17.93 33.42 -34.02
N ASP A 749 -18.86 33.37 -34.97
CA ASP A 749 -20.29 33.59 -34.72
C ASP A 749 -20.89 32.39 -33.95
N PRO A 750 -21.53 32.59 -32.78
CA PRO A 750 -22.31 31.57 -32.09
C PRO A 750 -23.34 30.82 -32.94
N ALA A 751 -23.88 31.44 -34.00
CA ALA A 751 -24.82 30.80 -34.92
C ALA A 751 -24.14 29.74 -35.81
N THR A 752 -22.86 29.92 -36.16
CA THR A 752 -22.09 28.94 -36.95
C THR A 752 -21.28 27.99 -36.08
N ASN A 753 -20.77 28.45 -34.93
CA ASN A 753 -19.99 27.64 -33.99
C ASN A 753 -20.53 27.77 -32.55
N PRO A 754 -21.33 26.79 -32.07
CA PRO A 754 -21.83 26.78 -30.69
C PRO A 754 -20.74 26.78 -29.61
N ASN A 755 -19.49 26.40 -29.94
CA ASN A 755 -18.38 26.44 -28.99
C ASN A 755 -17.96 27.90 -28.67
N ALA A 756 -18.28 28.89 -29.50
CA ALA A 756 -17.91 30.29 -29.30
C ALA A 756 -18.40 30.86 -27.96
N LEU A 757 -19.62 30.51 -27.54
CA LEU A 757 -20.18 30.91 -26.23
C LEU A 757 -19.42 30.27 -25.06
N HIS A 758 -19.01 29.01 -25.20
CA HIS A 758 -18.24 28.32 -24.18
C HIS A 758 -16.80 28.84 -24.10
N ALA A 759 -16.21 29.20 -25.24
CA ALA A 759 -14.90 29.81 -25.31
C ALA A 759 -14.89 31.21 -24.66
N ARG A 760 -15.86 32.07 -24.98
CA ARG A 760 -16.06 33.39 -24.32
C ARG A 760 -16.18 33.28 -22.80
N LEU A 761 -16.89 32.26 -22.30
CA LEU A 761 -17.03 31.99 -20.85
C LEU A 761 -15.73 31.50 -20.19
N LEU A 762 -14.83 30.87 -20.93
CA LEU A 762 -13.66 30.16 -20.39
C LEU A 762 -12.31 30.84 -20.59
N ILE A 763 -12.17 31.80 -21.52
CA ILE A 763 -10.90 32.51 -21.79
C ILE A 763 -10.24 33.02 -20.50
N ASN A 764 -11.00 33.67 -19.62
CA ASN A 764 -10.52 34.22 -18.34
C ASN A 764 -10.33 33.15 -17.23
N GLN A 765 -10.48 31.86 -17.56
CA GLN A 765 -10.34 30.72 -16.64
C GLN A 765 -9.21 29.76 -17.04
N VAL A 766 -8.59 29.92 -18.22
CA VAL A 766 -7.49 29.06 -18.69
C VAL A 766 -6.18 29.45 -18.01
N ASP A 767 -5.64 28.55 -17.19
CA ASP A 767 -4.31 28.67 -16.60
C ASP A 767 -3.65 27.29 -16.42
N ARG A 768 -2.41 27.31 -15.91
CA ARG A 768 -1.63 26.12 -15.54
C ARG A 768 -2.40 25.16 -14.62
N LYS A 769 -3.08 25.68 -13.60
CA LYS A 769 -3.79 24.90 -12.55
C LYS A 769 -5.05 24.21 -13.09
N LEU A 770 -5.71 24.78 -14.10
CA LEU A 770 -6.81 24.16 -14.83
C LEU A 770 -6.35 22.91 -15.59
N VAL A 771 -5.22 23.00 -16.30
CA VAL A 771 -4.76 21.92 -17.21
C VAL A 771 -3.81 20.90 -16.56
N LYS A 772 -3.02 21.27 -15.52
CA LYS A 772 -1.99 20.44 -14.82
C LYS A 772 -2.48 18.99 -14.63
N GLN A 773 -3.64 18.83 -14.01
CA GLN A 773 -4.19 17.52 -13.66
C GLN A 773 -4.64 16.67 -14.87
N THR A 774 -5.16 17.29 -15.92
CA THR A 774 -5.57 16.57 -17.13
C THR A 774 -4.36 16.16 -17.97
N VAL A 775 -3.43 17.09 -18.23
CA VAL A 775 -2.17 16.78 -18.93
C VAL A 775 -1.43 15.62 -18.24
N MET A 776 -1.20 15.75 -16.93
CA MET A 776 -0.50 14.77 -16.11
C MET A 776 -1.15 13.38 -16.14
N THR A 777 -2.48 13.28 -16.28
CA THR A 777 -3.18 11.98 -16.20
C THR A 777 -3.64 11.42 -17.54
N SER A 778 -3.69 12.22 -18.61
CA SER A 778 -3.99 11.75 -19.97
C SER A 778 -2.92 10.80 -20.49
N VAL A 779 -1.63 11.07 -20.22
CA VAL A 779 -0.53 10.13 -20.52
C VAL A 779 -0.63 8.82 -19.73
N TYR A 780 -1.27 8.88 -18.56
CA TYR A 780 -1.61 7.71 -17.75
C TYR A 780 -3.00 7.11 -18.09
N GLY A 781 -3.52 7.40 -19.29
CA GLY A 781 -4.68 6.73 -19.88
C GLY A 781 -6.04 7.27 -19.42
N VAL A 782 -6.11 8.47 -18.86
CA VAL A 782 -7.40 9.11 -18.54
C VAL A 782 -8.22 9.38 -19.79
N THR A 783 -9.38 8.74 -19.86
CA THR A 783 -10.38 8.97 -20.91
C THR A 783 -10.98 10.38 -20.83
N TYR A 784 -11.53 10.88 -21.94
CA TYR A 784 -12.23 12.16 -22.03
C TYR A 784 -13.22 12.44 -20.88
N VAL A 785 -13.97 11.43 -20.43
CA VAL A 785 -14.92 11.57 -19.30
C VAL A 785 -14.19 11.95 -18.00
N GLY A 786 -13.04 11.32 -17.73
CA GLY A 786 -12.20 11.65 -16.57
C GLY A 786 -11.50 13.01 -16.69
N ALA A 787 -11.07 13.39 -17.89
CA ALA A 787 -10.51 14.72 -18.17
C ALA A 787 -11.55 15.82 -17.89
N ARG A 788 -12.78 15.66 -18.39
CA ARG A 788 -13.92 16.52 -18.07
C ARG A 788 -14.17 16.59 -16.55
N ASP A 789 -14.17 15.46 -15.85
CA ASP A 789 -14.47 15.42 -14.41
C ASP A 789 -13.33 15.95 -13.51
N GLN A 790 -12.13 16.14 -14.06
CA GLN A 790 -11.06 16.92 -13.45
C GLN A 790 -11.29 18.42 -13.69
N ILE A 791 -11.46 18.82 -14.94
CA ILE A 791 -11.65 20.23 -15.32
C ILE A 791 -12.93 20.82 -14.70
N LYS A 792 -14.06 20.09 -14.67
CA LYS A 792 -15.29 20.52 -13.98
C LYS A 792 -15.04 20.78 -12.50
N ARG A 793 -14.18 20.00 -11.85
CA ARG A 793 -13.81 20.19 -10.44
C ARG A 793 -12.98 21.46 -10.27
N ARG A 794 -11.95 21.65 -11.10
CA ARG A 794 -11.10 22.87 -11.10
C ARG A 794 -11.86 24.15 -11.46
N LEU A 795 -12.92 24.07 -12.25
CA LEU A 795 -13.85 25.18 -12.50
C LEU A 795 -14.80 25.40 -11.32
N LYS A 796 -15.30 24.34 -10.67
CA LYS A 796 -16.16 24.44 -9.49
C LYS A 796 -15.42 25.00 -8.26
N GLU A 797 -14.14 24.65 -8.11
CA GLU A 797 -13.21 25.21 -7.10
C GLU A 797 -13.05 26.74 -7.23
N ARG A 798 -13.29 27.33 -8.42
CA ARG A 798 -13.18 28.78 -8.68
C ARG A 798 -14.48 29.55 -8.48
N GLY A 799 -15.62 28.88 -8.36
CA GLY A 799 -16.95 29.51 -8.28
C GLY A 799 -17.42 30.28 -9.54
N ALA A 800 -16.59 30.40 -10.58
CA ALA A 800 -16.81 31.29 -11.73
C ALA A 800 -18.00 30.94 -12.65
N ILE A 801 -18.59 29.75 -12.52
CA ILE A 801 -19.79 29.33 -13.26
C ILE A 801 -20.79 28.75 -12.26
N ALA A 802 -21.86 29.49 -11.96
CA ALA A 802 -22.84 29.13 -10.93
C ALA A 802 -23.84 28.05 -11.37
N ASP A 803 -24.23 28.02 -12.65
CA ASP A 803 -25.08 26.96 -13.19
C ASP A 803 -24.28 25.67 -13.42
N ASP A 804 -24.67 24.60 -12.73
CA ASP A 804 -24.05 23.27 -12.83
C ASP A 804 -24.21 22.65 -14.24
N THR A 805 -25.17 23.14 -15.05
CA THR A 805 -25.41 22.74 -16.45
C THR A 805 -24.41 23.41 -17.41
N GLN A 806 -24.32 24.74 -17.43
CA GLN A 806 -23.28 25.47 -18.16
C GLN A 806 -21.88 24.97 -17.75
N LEU A 807 -21.63 24.80 -16.46
CA LEU A 807 -20.38 24.27 -15.93
C LEU A 807 -20.06 22.87 -16.49
N PHE A 808 -21.07 22.02 -16.70
CA PHE A 808 -20.89 20.73 -17.37
C PHE A 808 -20.51 20.90 -18.85
N VAL A 809 -21.24 21.70 -19.63
CA VAL A 809 -20.97 21.86 -21.06
C VAL A 809 -19.63 22.60 -21.31
N ALA A 810 -19.33 23.63 -20.53
CA ALA A 810 -18.04 24.32 -20.52
C ALA A 810 -16.88 23.34 -20.21
N SER A 811 -17.03 22.48 -19.19
CA SER A 811 -16.02 21.44 -18.90
C SER A 811 -15.86 20.41 -20.03
N CYS A 812 -16.93 20.12 -20.78
CA CYS A 812 -16.90 19.25 -21.95
C CYS A 812 -16.11 19.87 -23.12
N TYR A 813 -16.28 21.18 -23.35
CA TYR A 813 -15.51 21.92 -24.35
C TYR A 813 -14.04 22.05 -23.94
N ALA A 814 -13.75 22.56 -22.74
CA ALA A 814 -12.39 22.71 -22.23
C ALA A 814 -11.60 21.38 -22.26
N ALA A 815 -12.22 20.26 -21.85
CA ALA A 815 -11.57 18.95 -21.91
C ALA A 815 -11.31 18.45 -23.34
N ARG A 816 -12.10 18.85 -24.35
CA ARG A 816 -11.77 18.60 -25.76
C ARG A 816 -10.55 19.43 -26.15
N THR A 817 -10.56 20.74 -25.89
CA THR A 817 -9.50 21.66 -26.29
C THR A 817 -8.14 21.31 -25.65
N THR A 818 -8.10 20.94 -24.37
CA THR A 818 -6.87 20.47 -23.70
C THR A 818 -6.34 19.16 -24.29
N LEU A 819 -7.20 18.21 -24.66
CA LEU A 819 -6.78 16.96 -25.30
C LEU A 819 -6.32 17.18 -26.76
N THR A 820 -6.89 18.15 -27.47
CA THR A 820 -6.41 18.58 -28.79
C THR A 820 -5.01 19.20 -28.66
N ALA A 821 -4.83 20.21 -27.81
CA ALA A 821 -3.54 20.88 -27.61
C ALA A 821 -2.43 19.90 -27.20
N LEU A 822 -2.70 18.99 -26.24
CA LEU A 822 -1.77 17.92 -25.86
C LEU A 822 -1.42 17.00 -27.04
N GLY A 823 -2.41 16.67 -27.88
CA GLY A 823 -2.22 15.83 -29.06
C GLY A 823 -1.50 16.50 -30.23
N GLU A 824 -1.58 17.83 -30.35
CA GLU A 824 -0.82 18.64 -31.31
C GLU A 824 0.65 18.77 -30.92
N MET A 825 0.92 18.94 -29.61
CA MET A 825 2.28 19.13 -29.07
C MET A 825 3.09 17.83 -28.93
N PHE A 826 2.44 16.70 -28.66
CA PHE A 826 3.13 15.42 -28.39
C PHE A 826 2.70 14.31 -29.35
N GLN A 827 2.94 14.53 -30.65
CA GLN A 827 2.48 13.66 -31.73
C GLN A 827 3.14 12.27 -31.66
N ALA A 828 4.45 12.18 -31.39
CA ALA A 828 5.14 10.90 -31.25
C ALA A 828 4.59 10.08 -30.07
N ALA A 829 4.36 10.72 -28.92
CA ALA A 829 3.73 10.08 -27.76
C ALA A 829 2.33 9.54 -28.09
N ARG A 830 1.53 10.30 -28.86
CA ARG A 830 0.20 9.89 -29.35
C ARG A 830 0.28 8.69 -30.30
N SER A 831 1.24 8.67 -31.22
CA SER A 831 1.48 7.55 -32.13
C SER A 831 1.88 6.28 -31.39
N ILE A 832 2.78 6.37 -30.40
CA ILE A 832 3.18 5.23 -29.55
C ILE A 832 2.02 4.74 -28.68
N MET A 833 1.23 5.65 -28.08
CA MET A 833 0.00 5.29 -27.37
C MET A 833 -1.02 4.56 -28.27
N GLY A 834 -1.15 4.99 -29.52
CA GLY A 834 -1.99 4.34 -30.52
C GLY A 834 -1.49 2.94 -30.88
N TRP A 835 -0.21 2.80 -31.21
CA TRP A 835 0.43 1.53 -31.56
C TRP A 835 0.32 0.50 -30.43
N LEU A 836 0.72 0.87 -29.21
CA LEU A 836 0.54 0.03 -28.01
C LEU A 836 -0.93 -0.41 -27.87
N GLY A 837 -1.88 0.52 -28.03
CA GLY A 837 -3.31 0.25 -27.99
C GLY A 837 -3.76 -0.80 -29.02
N GLU A 838 -3.28 -0.73 -30.26
CA GLU A 838 -3.63 -1.71 -31.30
C GLU A 838 -2.95 -3.07 -31.09
N CYS A 839 -1.69 -3.13 -30.66
CA CYS A 839 -1.05 -4.40 -30.27
C CYS A 839 -1.83 -5.09 -29.13
N ALA A 840 -2.26 -4.33 -28.12
CA ALA A 840 -3.10 -4.83 -27.04
C ALA A 840 -4.50 -5.27 -27.49
N LYS A 841 -5.07 -4.63 -28.53
CA LYS A 841 -6.34 -5.01 -29.16
C LYS A 841 -6.22 -6.32 -29.91
N VAL A 842 -5.14 -6.53 -30.67
CA VAL A 842 -4.85 -7.79 -31.39
C VAL A 842 -4.76 -8.95 -30.40
N ILE A 843 -3.86 -8.89 -29.42
CA ILE A 843 -3.68 -9.94 -28.40
C ILE A 843 -4.99 -10.24 -27.65
N ALA A 844 -5.73 -9.19 -27.25
CA ALA A 844 -6.95 -9.37 -26.47
C ALA A 844 -8.15 -9.86 -27.27
N SER A 845 -8.13 -9.74 -28.61
CA SER A 845 -9.20 -10.28 -29.47
C SER A 845 -9.19 -11.81 -29.47
N GLU A 846 -8.00 -12.43 -29.47
CA GLU A 846 -7.77 -13.87 -29.22
C GLU A 846 -8.00 -14.29 -27.76
N ASN A 847 -8.70 -13.46 -26.98
CA ASN A 847 -9.00 -13.67 -25.57
C ASN A 847 -7.75 -13.85 -24.68
N GLN A 848 -6.56 -13.42 -25.14
CA GLN A 848 -5.33 -13.47 -24.36
C GLN A 848 -5.09 -12.16 -23.58
N PRO A 849 -4.50 -12.22 -22.37
CA PRO A 849 -4.09 -11.02 -21.67
C PRO A 849 -2.75 -10.51 -22.21
N VAL A 850 -2.61 -9.19 -22.33
CA VAL A 850 -1.32 -8.57 -22.66
C VAL A 850 -0.35 -8.84 -21.51
N ARG A 851 0.85 -9.30 -21.90
CA ARG A 851 1.96 -9.65 -21.02
C ARG A 851 3.25 -9.18 -21.64
N TRP A 852 4.18 -8.66 -20.83
CA TRP A 852 5.52 -8.28 -21.26
C TRP A 852 6.51 -8.52 -20.13
N VAL A 853 7.78 -8.27 -20.39
CA VAL A 853 8.85 -8.27 -19.38
C VAL A 853 9.45 -6.86 -19.37
N THR A 854 9.64 -6.29 -18.19
CA THR A 854 10.34 -4.99 -18.04
C THR A 854 11.83 -5.14 -18.39
N PRO A 855 12.56 -4.06 -18.71
CA PRO A 855 14.02 -4.09 -18.84
C PRO A 855 14.76 -4.75 -17.65
N LEU A 856 14.23 -4.62 -16.42
CA LEU A 856 14.76 -5.30 -15.22
C LEU A 856 14.30 -6.76 -15.01
N GLY A 857 13.67 -7.40 -16.00
CA GLY A 857 13.25 -8.80 -15.95
C GLY A 857 11.93 -9.10 -15.23
N LEU A 858 11.26 -8.14 -14.58
CA LEU A 858 9.94 -8.32 -13.98
C LEU A 858 8.90 -8.69 -15.06
N PRO A 859 8.16 -9.81 -14.94
CA PRO A 859 7.07 -10.14 -15.84
C PRO A 859 5.78 -9.42 -15.43
N VAL A 860 5.20 -8.66 -16.35
CA VAL A 860 3.94 -7.94 -16.15
C VAL A 860 2.82 -8.64 -16.93
N VAL A 861 1.63 -8.77 -16.31
CA VAL A 861 0.42 -9.29 -16.97
C VAL A 861 -0.76 -8.40 -16.60
N GLN A 862 -1.52 -7.90 -17.58
CA GLN A 862 -2.70 -7.08 -17.29
C GLN A 862 -3.87 -7.94 -16.75
N PRO A 863 -4.43 -7.63 -15.57
CA PRO A 863 -5.44 -8.46 -14.91
C PRO A 863 -6.88 -8.18 -15.41
N TYR A 864 -7.04 -7.57 -16.58
CA TYR A 864 -8.35 -7.07 -17.02
C TYR A 864 -9.20 -8.16 -17.67
N ARG A 865 -9.67 -9.08 -16.84
CA ARG A 865 -10.61 -10.17 -17.15
C ARG A 865 -12.04 -9.80 -16.76
N GLN A 866 -13.03 -10.42 -17.38
CA GLN A 866 -14.43 -10.27 -16.99
C GLN A 866 -14.63 -10.93 -15.62
N LEU A 867 -15.21 -10.17 -14.69
CA LEU A 867 -15.47 -10.66 -13.34
C LEU A 867 -16.79 -11.42 -13.30
N GLY A 868 -16.68 -12.74 -13.26
CA GLY A 868 -17.78 -13.66 -12.98
C GLY A 868 -18.26 -13.50 -11.54
N ARG A 869 -19.45 -14.03 -11.27
CA ARG A 869 -20.06 -14.01 -9.94
C ARG A 869 -20.14 -15.42 -9.40
N HIS A 870 -19.71 -15.60 -8.16
CA HIS A 870 -19.91 -16.83 -7.41
C HIS A 870 -20.75 -16.51 -6.17
N LEU A 871 -21.88 -17.20 -6.01
CA LEU A 871 -22.78 -17.03 -4.88
C LEU A 871 -22.36 -17.99 -3.77
N ILE A 872 -22.01 -17.45 -2.60
CA ILE A 872 -21.61 -18.21 -1.43
C ILE A 872 -22.65 -18.00 -0.33
N LYS A 873 -23.30 -19.07 0.11
CA LYS A 873 -24.13 -19.04 1.31
C LYS A 873 -23.21 -18.94 2.53
N THR A 874 -23.36 -17.85 3.28
CA THR A 874 -22.73 -17.66 4.60
C THR A 874 -23.82 -17.63 5.67
N SER A 875 -23.43 -17.50 6.94
CA SER A 875 -24.38 -17.42 8.05
C SER A 875 -25.17 -16.11 8.10
N LEU A 876 -24.59 -15.00 7.61
CA LEU A 876 -25.26 -13.69 7.53
C LEU A 876 -26.16 -13.56 6.29
N GLN A 877 -25.68 -13.94 5.11
CA GLN A 877 -26.41 -13.80 3.84
C GLN A 877 -25.78 -14.62 2.70
N VAL A 878 -26.44 -14.68 1.55
CA VAL A 878 -25.81 -15.13 0.30
C VAL A 878 -24.96 -14.01 -0.29
N LEU A 879 -23.63 -14.14 -0.19
CA LEU A 879 -22.69 -13.17 -0.71
C LEU A 879 -22.35 -13.44 -2.17
N THR A 880 -22.21 -12.37 -2.95
CA THR A 880 -21.67 -12.43 -4.31
C THR A 880 -20.17 -12.12 -4.27
N LEU A 881 -19.32 -13.14 -4.42
CA LEU A 881 -17.90 -12.92 -4.68
C LEU A 881 -17.67 -12.67 -6.18
N GLN A 882 -16.64 -11.86 -6.46
CA GLN A 882 -16.11 -11.68 -7.81
C GLN A 882 -15.00 -12.70 -8.05
N ARG A 883 -15.09 -13.46 -9.14
CA ARG A 883 -14.08 -14.43 -9.56
C ARG A 883 -13.64 -14.09 -10.97
N GLU A 884 -12.33 -14.10 -11.23
CA GLU A 884 -11.81 -13.96 -12.59
C GLU A 884 -12.40 -15.07 -13.49
N THR A 885 -12.90 -14.70 -14.66
CA THR A 885 -13.22 -15.67 -15.73
C THR A 885 -12.10 -15.68 -16.76
N ASP A 886 -12.07 -16.74 -17.55
CA ASP A 886 -11.10 -16.88 -18.63
C ASP A 886 -11.33 -15.88 -19.77
N LYS A 887 -12.43 -15.12 -19.76
CA LYS A 887 -12.75 -14.09 -20.76
C LYS A 887 -12.06 -12.75 -20.47
N VAL A 888 -11.34 -12.21 -21.45
CA VAL A 888 -10.58 -10.95 -21.35
C VAL A 888 -11.44 -9.73 -21.72
N MET A 889 -11.16 -8.58 -21.11
CA MET A 889 -11.82 -7.30 -21.41
C MET A 889 -11.05 -6.51 -22.48
N VAL A 890 -11.21 -6.85 -23.77
CA VAL A 890 -10.51 -6.22 -24.92
C VAL A 890 -10.38 -4.70 -24.81
N LYS A 891 -11.50 -3.99 -24.60
CA LYS A 891 -11.52 -2.52 -24.46
C LYS A 891 -10.65 -2.00 -23.30
N ARG A 892 -10.54 -2.77 -22.20
CA ARG A 892 -9.74 -2.40 -21.02
C ARG A 892 -8.26 -2.77 -21.17
N GLN A 893 -7.93 -3.87 -21.85
CA GLN A 893 -6.54 -4.15 -22.24
C GLN A 893 -6.00 -3.02 -23.12
N ARG A 894 -6.69 -2.73 -24.24
CA ARG A 894 -6.36 -1.64 -25.19
C ARG A 894 -6.14 -0.29 -24.51
N THR A 895 -7.07 0.15 -23.66
CA THR A 895 -7.01 1.49 -23.04
C THR A 895 -6.02 1.61 -21.89
N ALA A 896 -5.67 0.50 -21.21
CA ALA A 896 -4.79 0.54 -20.06
C ALA A 896 -3.40 -0.08 -20.32
N PHE A 897 -3.10 -0.55 -21.54
CA PHE A 897 -1.75 -1.03 -21.86
C PHE A 897 -0.72 0.10 -21.99
N PRO A 898 -0.94 1.17 -22.79
CA PRO A 898 0.00 2.28 -22.87
C PRO A 898 0.42 2.85 -21.50
N PRO A 899 -0.50 3.17 -20.57
CA PRO A 899 -0.10 3.71 -19.28
C PRO A 899 0.52 2.64 -18.36
N ASN A 900 0.08 1.37 -18.42
CA ASN A 900 0.74 0.34 -17.63
C ASN A 900 2.17 0.06 -18.10
N PHE A 901 2.45 0.22 -19.40
CA PHE A 901 3.78 0.05 -19.98
C PHE A 901 4.72 1.16 -19.53
N VAL A 902 4.31 2.44 -19.61
CA VAL A 902 5.11 3.56 -19.06
C VAL A 902 5.31 3.43 -17.56
N HIS A 903 4.29 3.06 -16.79
CA HIS A 903 4.41 2.70 -15.36
C HIS A 903 5.29 1.47 -15.05
N SER A 904 5.82 0.80 -16.07
CA SER A 904 6.82 -0.27 -15.93
C SER A 904 8.23 0.18 -16.34
N LEU A 905 8.32 1.27 -17.12
CA LEU A 905 9.58 1.95 -17.43
C LEU A 905 9.98 2.93 -16.31
N ASP A 906 9.03 3.68 -15.72
CA ASP A 906 9.32 4.55 -14.57
C ASP A 906 9.80 3.74 -13.35
N GLY A 907 9.09 2.67 -13.00
CA GLY A 907 9.54 1.71 -11.97
C GLY A 907 10.89 1.06 -12.28
N SER A 908 11.23 0.86 -13.57
CA SER A 908 12.56 0.35 -13.96
C SER A 908 13.65 1.41 -13.77
N HIS A 909 13.42 2.65 -14.21
CA HIS A 909 14.36 3.77 -14.05
C HIS A 909 14.63 4.08 -12.58
N MET A 910 13.58 4.14 -11.75
CA MET A 910 13.69 4.35 -10.30
C MET A 910 14.49 3.21 -9.63
N MET A 911 14.27 1.95 -10.02
CA MET A 911 15.03 0.81 -9.48
C MET A 911 16.50 0.81 -9.92
N MET A 912 16.79 1.12 -11.20
CA MET A 912 18.16 1.25 -11.72
C MET A 912 18.92 2.35 -10.98
N THR A 913 18.27 3.51 -10.80
CA THR A 913 18.82 4.67 -10.09
C THR A 913 19.09 4.33 -8.62
N ALA A 914 18.12 3.72 -7.92
CA ALA A 914 18.27 3.34 -6.51
C ALA A 914 19.47 2.40 -6.27
N VAL A 915 19.62 1.38 -7.11
CA VAL A 915 20.73 0.42 -7.04
C VAL A 915 22.07 1.08 -7.36
N ALA A 916 22.11 1.99 -8.33
CA ALA A 916 23.32 2.73 -8.67
C ALA A 916 23.73 3.72 -7.57
N CYS A 917 22.79 4.48 -7.00
CA CYS A 917 23.02 5.39 -5.87
C CYS A 917 23.62 4.65 -4.68
N LYS A 918 23.05 3.49 -4.30
CA LYS A 918 23.61 2.63 -3.24
C LYS A 918 25.01 2.12 -3.56
N LYS A 919 25.33 1.81 -4.82
CA LYS A 919 26.67 1.39 -5.26
C LYS A 919 27.69 2.53 -5.20
N ALA A 920 27.26 3.77 -5.42
CA ALA A 920 28.03 4.98 -5.14
C ALA A 920 28.01 5.41 -3.65
N GLY A 921 27.30 4.69 -2.79
CA GLY A 921 27.27 4.93 -1.33
C GLY A 921 26.29 6.02 -0.87
N LEU A 922 25.29 6.39 -1.68
CA LEU A 922 24.24 7.36 -1.35
C LEU A 922 23.03 6.68 -0.67
N ASN A 923 22.34 7.43 0.19
CA ASN A 923 21.06 6.98 0.76
C ASN A 923 19.92 7.40 -0.16
N PHE A 924 19.22 6.43 -0.78
CA PHE A 924 18.16 6.71 -1.76
C PHE A 924 16.77 6.39 -1.20
N ALA A 925 15.81 7.27 -1.43
CA ALA A 925 14.38 6.97 -1.34
C ALA A 925 13.65 7.42 -2.62
N GLY A 926 12.58 6.72 -2.98
CA GLY A 926 11.75 7.07 -4.14
C GLY A 926 10.28 7.20 -3.77
N VAL A 927 9.62 8.25 -4.25
CA VAL A 927 8.16 8.41 -4.31
C VAL A 927 7.77 8.37 -5.79
N HIS A 928 7.88 7.17 -6.37
CA HIS A 928 7.70 6.90 -7.80
C HIS A 928 8.62 7.72 -8.70
N ASP A 929 8.17 8.87 -9.19
CA ASP A 929 8.85 9.80 -10.09
C ASP A 929 9.54 10.99 -9.36
N SER A 930 9.59 10.92 -8.02
CA SER A 930 10.38 11.79 -7.14
C SER A 930 11.52 11.00 -6.50
N TYR A 931 12.78 11.44 -6.67
CA TYR A 931 13.99 10.76 -6.15
C TYR A 931 14.64 11.60 -5.05
N TRP A 932 14.95 10.99 -3.90
CA TRP A 932 15.36 11.68 -2.69
C TRP A 932 16.69 11.15 -2.16
N THR A 933 17.58 12.06 -1.75
CA THR A 933 18.89 11.78 -1.14
C THR A 933 19.27 12.86 -0.13
N HIS A 934 20.41 12.76 0.56
CA HIS A 934 20.93 13.85 1.41
C HIS A 934 21.31 15.06 0.56
N ALA A 935 21.16 16.28 1.07
CA ALA A 935 21.48 17.50 0.30
C ALA A 935 22.89 17.51 -0.32
N CYS A 936 23.90 16.98 0.39
CA CYS A 936 25.28 16.86 -0.10
C CYS A 936 25.47 15.88 -1.27
N ASP A 937 24.53 14.94 -1.43
CA ASP A 937 24.59 13.83 -2.38
C ASP A 937 23.80 14.14 -3.69
N VAL A 938 23.12 15.29 -3.78
CA VAL A 938 22.14 15.60 -4.85
C VAL A 938 22.79 15.68 -6.23
N ASP A 939 23.96 16.31 -6.37
CA ASP A 939 24.65 16.41 -7.68
C ASP A 939 24.99 15.03 -8.25
N GLU A 940 25.47 14.12 -7.39
CA GLU A 940 25.85 12.75 -7.76
C GLU A 940 24.62 11.88 -8.04
N MET A 941 23.53 12.02 -7.27
CA MET A 941 22.25 11.41 -7.61
C MET A 941 21.73 11.93 -8.96
N ASN A 942 21.86 13.24 -9.23
CA ASN A 942 21.44 13.85 -10.48
C ASN A 942 22.28 13.38 -11.66
N ARG A 943 23.59 13.14 -11.49
CA ARG A 943 24.43 12.46 -12.50
C ARG A 943 23.93 11.03 -12.75
N ILE A 944 23.79 10.24 -11.70
CA ILE A 944 23.40 8.83 -11.76
C ILE A 944 22.00 8.64 -12.39
N LEU A 945 21.01 9.48 -12.05
CA LEU A 945 19.65 9.35 -12.60
C LEU A 945 19.58 9.70 -14.09
N ARG A 946 20.45 10.61 -14.58
CA ARG A 946 20.57 10.92 -16.02
C ARG A 946 21.21 9.76 -16.75
N GLU A 947 22.33 9.25 -16.26
CA GLU A 947 23.02 8.07 -16.82
C GLU A 947 22.09 6.84 -16.89
N LYS A 948 21.34 6.54 -15.83
CA LYS A 948 20.38 5.43 -15.81
C LYS A 948 19.11 5.67 -16.61
N PHE A 949 18.81 6.90 -17.00
CA PHE A 949 17.77 7.16 -18.01
C PHE A 949 18.29 6.90 -19.42
N VAL A 950 19.51 7.33 -19.74
CA VAL A 950 20.15 7.08 -21.05
C VAL A 950 20.38 5.58 -21.27
N GLU A 951 20.98 4.89 -20.31
CA GLU A 951 21.20 3.42 -20.32
C GLU A 951 19.92 2.63 -20.57
N LEU A 952 18.78 3.07 -19.99
CA LEU A 952 17.48 2.46 -20.20
C LEU A 952 16.97 2.62 -21.65
N TYR A 953 17.30 3.74 -22.32
CA TYR A 953 16.76 4.12 -23.64
C TYR A 953 17.73 4.02 -24.81
N GLU A 954 19.01 3.70 -24.56
CA GLU A 954 19.91 3.12 -25.57
C GLU A 954 19.44 1.70 -25.96
N ALA A 955 18.74 0.99 -25.07
CA ALA A 955 18.10 -0.29 -25.40
C ALA A 955 16.88 -0.13 -26.34
N PRO A 956 16.71 -1.02 -27.34
CA PRO A 956 15.61 -0.93 -28.32
C PRO A 956 14.28 -1.47 -27.73
N ILE A 957 13.70 -0.71 -26.79
CA ILE A 957 12.55 -1.13 -25.98
C ILE A 957 11.30 -1.50 -26.79
N LEU A 958 10.96 -0.74 -27.83
CA LEU A 958 9.75 -0.99 -28.62
C LEU A 958 9.92 -2.17 -29.58
N GLU A 959 11.14 -2.36 -30.10
CA GLU A 959 11.52 -3.47 -30.96
C GLU A 959 11.52 -4.77 -30.16
N ASN A 960 12.15 -4.77 -28.98
CA ASN A 960 12.16 -5.91 -28.05
C ASN A 960 10.73 -6.30 -27.61
N LEU A 961 9.83 -5.31 -27.43
CA LEU A 961 8.42 -5.56 -27.13
C LEU A 961 7.69 -6.20 -28.32
N LEU A 962 7.88 -5.68 -29.54
CA LEU A 962 7.28 -6.21 -30.76
C LEU A 962 7.76 -7.63 -31.06
N GLU A 963 9.08 -7.87 -30.98
CA GLU A 963 9.69 -9.18 -31.17
C GLU A 963 9.21 -10.18 -30.11
N SER A 964 9.07 -9.74 -28.85
CA SER A 964 8.47 -10.54 -27.77
C SER A 964 7.01 -10.89 -28.06
N PHE A 965 6.22 -9.97 -28.62
CA PHE A 965 4.84 -10.24 -29.03
C PHE A 965 4.76 -11.20 -30.22
N GLN A 966 5.60 -11.04 -31.25
CA GLN A 966 5.67 -11.95 -32.40
C GLN A 966 6.09 -13.37 -31.95
N LYS A 967 7.13 -13.50 -31.11
CA LYS A 967 7.55 -14.79 -30.52
C LYS A 967 6.48 -15.42 -29.61
N ALA A 968 5.70 -14.60 -28.90
CA ALA A 968 4.65 -15.07 -28.00
C ALA A 968 3.32 -15.42 -28.70
N PHE A 969 3.09 -14.89 -29.90
CA PHE A 969 1.85 -14.99 -30.68
C PHE A 969 2.15 -15.06 -32.21
N PRO A 970 2.84 -16.11 -32.70
CA PRO A 970 3.37 -16.16 -34.07
C PRO A 970 2.31 -16.22 -35.18
N SER A 971 1.04 -16.46 -34.83
CA SER A 971 -0.10 -16.42 -35.75
C SER A 971 -0.76 -15.04 -35.86
N LEU A 972 -0.26 -14.01 -35.15
CA LEU A 972 -0.87 -12.68 -35.11
C LEU A 972 -0.01 -11.62 -35.78
N ASN A 973 -0.64 -10.89 -36.69
CA ASN A 973 -0.03 -9.74 -37.37
C ASN A 973 -0.13 -8.49 -36.48
N PHE A 974 1.03 -7.91 -36.16
CA PHE A 974 1.14 -6.69 -35.37
C PHE A 974 1.38 -5.47 -36.27
N PRO A 975 0.86 -4.28 -35.92
CA PRO A 975 1.17 -3.06 -36.67
C PRO A 975 2.67 -2.73 -36.61
N PRO A 976 3.24 -2.14 -37.68
CA PRO A 976 4.62 -1.69 -37.68
C PRO A 976 4.87 -0.64 -36.61
N LEU A 977 6.12 -0.50 -36.18
CA LEU A 977 6.53 0.50 -35.20
C LEU A 977 6.27 1.93 -35.72
N PRO A 978 5.87 2.88 -34.86
CA PRO A 978 5.85 4.29 -35.22
C PRO A 978 7.25 4.78 -35.61
N GLU A 979 7.31 5.73 -36.54
CA GLU A 979 8.54 6.46 -36.85
C GLU A 979 9.08 7.17 -35.59
N ARG A 980 10.40 7.24 -35.49
CA ARG A 980 11.12 7.95 -34.43
C ARG A 980 11.65 9.27 -34.96
N GLY A 981 11.65 10.30 -34.10
CA GLY A 981 12.35 11.55 -34.36
C GLY A 981 13.87 11.42 -34.18
N ASN A 982 14.53 12.58 -34.14
CA ASN A 982 15.98 12.74 -34.17
C ASN A 982 16.60 13.26 -32.85
N PHE A 983 15.89 13.14 -31.72
CA PHE A 983 16.43 13.48 -30.40
C PHE A 983 17.57 12.54 -29.99
N ASP A 984 18.73 13.10 -29.61
CA ASP A 984 19.80 12.34 -28.99
C ASP A 984 19.57 12.29 -27.48
N LEU A 985 19.57 11.08 -26.91
CA LEU A 985 19.45 10.88 -25.46
C LEU A 985 20.65 11.44 -24.70
N ARG A 986 21.79 11.65 -25.34
CA ARG A 986 22.98 12.21 -24.67
C ARG A 986 22.77 13.67 -24.27
N GLU A 987 21.84 14.38 -24.91
CA GLU A 987 21.36 15.70 -24.45
C GLU A 987 20.77 15.66 -23.02
N VAL A 988 20.28 14.50 -22.56
CA VAL A 988 19.75 14.32 -21.19
C VAL A 988 20.86 14.39 -20.14
N LEU A 989 22.09 13.97 -20.47
CA LEU A 989 23.23 14.01 -19.54
C LEU A 989 23.55 15.45 -19.13
N GLU A 990 23.42 16.41 -20.05
CA GLU A 990 23.68 17.83 -19.80
C GLU A 990 22.43 18.63 -19.40
N SER A 991 21.26 18.00 -19.19
CA SER A 991 20.05 18.70 -18.75
C SER A 991 20.03 18.89 -17.23
N PRO A 992 20.15 20.12 -16.70
CA PRO A 992 20.14 20.38 -15.26
C PRO A 992 18.74 20.33 -14.64
N TYR A 993 17.68 20.32 -15.46
CA TYR A 993 16.28 20.38 -15.00
C TYR A 993 15.46 19.12 -15.32
N PHE A 994 16.07 18.05 -15.85
CA PHE A 994 15.40 16.78 -16.14
C PHE A 994 14.60 16.26 -14.93
N PHE A 995 15.26 16.18 -13.79
CA PHE A 995 14.66 16.18 -12.45
C PHE A 995 15.14 17.47 -11.76
N ASN A 996 14.28 18.18 -11.02
CA ASN A 996 14.61 19.46 -10.35
C ASN A 996 13.77 19.77 -9.13
#